data_AF-A0A5J9UH26-F1
#
_entry.id   AF-A0A5J9UH26-F1
#
_cell.length_a   1.000
_cell.length_b   1.000
_cell.length_c   1.000
_cell.angle_alpha   90.00
_cell.angle_beta   90.00
_cell.angle_gamma   90.00
#
_symmetry.space_group_name_H-M   'P 1'
#
loop_
_entity.id
_entity.type
_entity.pdbx_description
1 polymer ?
#
loop_
_entity_poly.entity_id
_entity_poly.type
_entity_poly.pdbx_seq_one_letter_code
_entity_poly.pdbx_strand_id
1 'polypeptide(L)'
;MSTAASQGGEKPALRKPVFTKVDQLKPVTSGHTLTVKVVSAAPVPARARPGSPAVASSRAPRIAECLVGDETGTIVFTARNDQVELMKPNATVILRNAKIDMFKGSMRLAVDKWGRIEATEPASFTVKEDNNLSLVEYELVNWVVEKNLAPPGTSEKKRKKKKKRNIMAGENDHEDEEPSVEAAFAGQPPPPWWRQITARSVVVSMAVAPLFTLISMRLGLTAGIVPSFAMSASLVSFFAIGSWARLLGRCGVATQPFTRQENIVVQTCISACTTLSVYGGFTSFLPAMTETVAKSIGETGAENDALHPWKVMTFLFLTSFSSLFCNLPLTKIMIVDYKLMYPTGSAIAGIINSFHTPKGAATAKLQVRALVQTLIGSFTWASFQWFYTGGDGCGFQDFPLFGLYAYRQRFYFDFSPSLVGVGMICPYLINFSLLFGAVISSGIMWPLLQKKQGEWFTDPSRSSFRGINGYKVPMGVSLVLGDSLFQLCSVSIKAARHLWKQNQNRQQGSTLSNGDGGGSSCDDEAEEQSSSYDDRRRNQIFQGDYIPMHFALAGYAIFGTISTIFVPRVFPQIRYQHVALCYALAPLLAFCNAYAAGLTDWSLGTIYGKLAIFIFGAWVGKAAGGEIAGLVACGVVVVVIGNSAELMQDFRTGYLTLTSPISMFASQVIGTTLGCLVNPLIFAGFQKIVGKEHLGEAGTPYAAPMAVAFRGIASLSVEGIKTLPKHSIQLCMVCFFLAICVDCVTALANARKWRARGCIPNVMAMTIPFFLGPTFAIDMSLGSLILILWRRADKQAATMLSVVVASGLICGDGLWALPSAFLSTFKVQPPICMKFLSSYQTDQMQQHFIPDSTTRR
;
A
#
# COMPACT_ATOMS: atom_id res chain seq x y z
N MET A 1 -23.29 26.29 -84.30
CA MET A 1 -24.22 27.03 -83.43
C MET A 1 -25.03 26.01 -82.64
N SER A 2 -24.87 25.95 -81.32
CA SER A 2 -25.80 25.22 -80.46
C SER A 2 -25.80 25.83 -79.06
N THR A 3 -27.00 25.86 -78.51
CA THR A 3 -27.57 26.82 -77.56
C THR A 3 -27.30 26.47 -76.09
N ALA A 4 -27.17 27.51 -75.26
CA ALA A 4 -27.18 27.42 -73.80
C ALA A 4 -28.62 27.12 -73.30
N ALA A 5 -28.75 26.17 -72.38
CA ALA A 5 -29.98 25.93 -71.62
C ALA A 5 -29.67 25.99 -70.12
N SER A 6 -30.37 26.88 -69.42
CA SER A 6 -30.35 27.03 -67.97
C SER A 6 -31.10 25.89 -67.28
N GLN A 7 -30.50 25.25 -66.29
CA GLN A 7 -31.23 24.42 -65.31
C GLN A 7 -31.13 25.07 -63.93
N GLY A 8 -32.27 25.57 -63.44
CA GLY A 8 -32.46 25.98 -62.06
C GLY A 8 -32.50 24.76 -61.14
N GLY A 9 -31.64 24.75 -60.13
CA GLY A 9 -31.64 23.71 -59.09
C GLY A 9 -32.74 23.94 -58.06
N GLU A 10 -33.61 22.94 -57.89
CA GLU A 10 -34.58 22.87 -56.79
C GLU A 10 -33.88 22.80 -55.43
N LYS A 11 -34.39 23.55 -54.44
CA LYS A 11 -33.96 23.46 -53.04
C LYS A 11 -34.35 22.09 -52.46
N PRO A 12 -33.47 21.41 -51.71
CA PRO A 12 -33.80 20.11 -51.12
C PRO A 12 -34.99 20.21 -50.17
N ALA A 13 -35.93 19.27 -50.30
CA ALA A 13 -37.13 19.19 -49.47
C ALA A 13 -36.77 19.06 -47.98
N LEU A 14 -37.23 20.02 -47.17
CA LEU A 14 -37.02 20.02 -45.72
C LEU A 14 -37.82 18.90 -45.06
N ARG A 15 -37.16 18.08 -44.24
CA ARG A 15 -37.79 16.98 -43.49
C ARG A 15 -38.77 17.55 -42.46
N LYS A 16 -40.01 17.06 -42.45
CA LYS A 16 -41.03 17.49 -41.48
C LYS A 16 -40.57 17.19 -40.04
N PRO A 17 -40.77 18.12 -39.08
CA PRO A 17 -40.39 17.91 -37.69
C PRO A 17 -41.25 16.80 -37.06
N VAL A 18 -40.61 15.92 -36.29
CA VAL A 18 -41.30 14.87 -35.52
C VAL A 18 -41.60 15.44 -34.14
N PHE A 19 -42.87 15.41 -33.73
CA PHE A 19 -43.28 15.88 -32.42
C PHE A 19 -43.22 14.74 -31.40
N THR A 20 -42.67 15.05 -30.23
CA THR A 20 -42.51 14.15 -29.07
C THR A 20 -43.46 14.59 -27.96
N LYS A 21 -43.98 13.63 -27.19
CA LYS A 21 -44.85 13.88 -26.04
C LYS A 21 -44.06 13.97 -24.73
N VAL A 22 -44.62 14.60 -23.70
CA VAL A 22 -43.90 14.85 -22.44
C VAL A 22 -43.48 13.54 -21.76
N ASP A 23 -44.38 12.55 -21.66
CA ASP A 23 -44.10 11.20 -21.11
C ASP A 23 -42.99 10.41 -21.83
N GLN A 24 -42.62 10.80 -23.04
CA GLN A 24 -41.56 10.15 -23.83
C GLN A 24 -40.16 10.74 -23.56
N LEU A 25 -40.07 11.80 -22.76
CA LEU A 25 -38.80 12.44 -22.40
C LEU A 25 -37.98 11.52 -21.50
N LYS A 26 -36.66 11.46 -21.75
CA LYS A 26 -35.71 10.65 -20.99
C LYS A 26 -34.54 11.49 -20.49
N PRO A 27 -33.87 11.09 -19.39
CA PRO A 27 -32.70 11.79 -18.89
C PRO A 27 -31.64 12.00 -19.97
N VAL A 28 -31.03 13.20 -20.01
CA VAL A 28 -29.89 13.54 -20.89
C VAL A 28 -30.20 13.48 -22.40
N THR A 29 -31.47 13.40 -22.81
CA THR A 29 -31.86 13.44 -24.22
C THR A 29 -32.01 14.87 -24.75
N SER A 30 -31.74 15.07 -26.05
CA SER A 30 -31.81 16.37 -26.72
C SER A 30 -32.46 16.27 -28.10
N GLY A 31 -32.87 17.41 -28.66
CA GLY A 31 -33.45 17.47 -30.01
C GLY A 31 -34.97 17.33 -30.05
N HIS A 32 -35.63 17.50 -28.91
CA HIS A 32 -37.07 17.31 -28.80
C HIS A 32 -37.84 18.46 -29.44
N THR A 33 -38.91 18.12 -30.15
CA THR A 33 -39.88 19.12 -30.62
C THR A 33 -41.22 18.78 -30.00
N LEU A 34 -41.79 19.69 -29.22
CA LEU A 34 -43.01 19.42 -28.47
C LEU A 34 -43.91 20.67 -28.42
N THR A 35 -45.21 20.44 -28.39
CA THR A 35 -46.22 21.48 -28.17
C THR A 35 -46.72 21.35 -26.74
N VAL A 36 -46.53 22.38 -25.92
CA VAL A 36 -46.86 22.37 -24.49
C VAL A 36 -47.68 23.58 -24.11
N LYS A 37 -48.53 23.41 -23.10
CA LYS A 37 -49.26 24.50 -22.45
C LYS A 37 -48.58 24.85 -21.14
N VAL A 38 -48.42 26.14 -20.87
CA VAL A 38 -47.83 26.65 -19.63
C VAL A 38 -48.90 26.62 -18.53
N VAL A 39 -48.66 25.87 -17.47
CA VAL A 39 -49.54 25.75 -16.29
C VAL A 39 -49.23 26.87 -15.30
N SER A 40 -47.95 27.05 -14.96
CA SER A 40 -47.49 28.08 -14.03
C SER A 40 -46.11 28.61 -14.43
N ALA A 41 -45.78 29.82 -13.99
CA ALA A 41 -44.48 30.46 -14.22
C ALA A 41 -44.03 31.22 -12.97
N ALA A 42 -42.95 30.77 -12.33
CA ALA A 42 -42.40 31.35 -11.12
C ALA A 42 -41.01 31.98 -11.41
N PRO A 43 -40.82 33.29 -11.16
CA PRO A 43 -39.51 33.92 -11.33
C PRO A 43 -38.52 33.41 -10.27
N VAL A 44 -37.28 33.13 -10.67
CA VAL A 44 -36.22 32.70 -9.76
C VAL A 44 -35.41 33.94 -9.32
N PRO A 45 -35.36 34.26 -8.01
CA PRO A 45 -34.60 35.41 -7.53
C PRO A 45 -33.09 35.25 -7.79
N ALA A 46 -32.45 36.30 -8.31
CA ALA A 46 -31.03 36.30 -8.59
C ALA A 46 -30.23 36.24 -7.27
N ARG A 47 -29.55 35.12 -7.01
CA ARG A 47 -28.68 34.96 -5.84
C ARG A 47 -27.33 35.65 -6.11
N ALA A 48 -27.02 36.69 -5.35
CA ALA A 48 -25.70 37.34 -5.42
C ALA A 48 -24.60 36.36 -4.98
N ARG A 49 -23.53 36.24 -5.77
CA ARG A 49 -22.32 35.51 -5.35
C ARG A 49 -21.63 36.31 -4.22
N PRO A 50 -21.31 35.71 -3.07
CA PRO A 50 -20.49 36.36 -2.06
C PRO A 50 -19.11 36.70 -2.65
N GLY A 51 -18.73 37.99 -2.68
CA GLY A 51 -17.39 38.45 -3.08
C GLY A 51 -17.24 39.07 -4.48
N SER A 52 -18.33 39.31 -5.23
CA SER A 52 -18.24 40.05 -6.50
C SER A 52 -18.37 41.58 -6.31
N PRO A 53 -17.55 42.42 -6.97
CA PRO A 53 -17.65 43.88 -6.87
C PRO A 53 -18.99 44.42 -7.39
N ALA A 54 -19.54 45.44 -6.71
CA ALA A 54 -20.88 46.00 -6.91
C ALA A 54 -21.13 46.76 -8.24
N VAL A 55 -20.26 46.63 -9.26
CA VAL A 55 -20.32 47.45 -10.49
C VAL A 55 -20.82 46.67 -11.73
N ALA A 56 -21.16 45.39 -11.62
CA ALA A 56 -21.62 44.58 -12.77
C ALA A 56 -23.12 44.20 -12.70
N SER A 57 -24.03 45.17 -12.52
CA SER A 57 -25.48 44.91 -12.40
C SER A 57 -26.32 45.26 -13.64
N SER A 58 -25.80 45.07 -14.87
CA SER A 58 -26.61 45.26 -16.09
C SER A 58 -26.92 43.98 -16.89
N ARG A 59 -26.46 42.80 -16.45
CA ARG A 59 -26.67 41.52 -17.17
C ARG A 59 -26.89 40.29 -16.28
N ALA A 60 -27.56 40.43 -15.13
CA ALA A 60 -28.03 39.23 -14.44
C ALA A 60 -29.09 38.54 -15.33
N PRO A 61 -28.93 37.25 -15.70
CA PRO A 61 -29.91 36.57 -16.55
C PRO A 61 -31.25 36.48 -15.82
N ARG A 62 -32.33 36.92 -16.46
CA ARG A 62 -33.70 36.77 -15.95
C ARG A 62 -34.10 35.32 -16.12
N ILE A 63 -34.38 34.60 -15.03
CA ILE A 63 -34.72 33.17 -15.07
C ILE A 63 -36.10 32.97 -14.46
N ALA A 64 -36.93 32.13 -15.09
CA ALA A 64 -38.19 31.66 -14.53
C ALA A 64 -38.30 30.14 -14.67
N GLU A 65 -38.79 29.48 -13.63
CA GLU A 65 -39.18 28.07 -13.66
C GLU A 65 -40.66 27.99 -14.00
N CYS A 66 -40.98 27.36 -15.13
CA CYS A 66 -42.34 27.27 -15.65
C CYS A 66 -42.78 25.82 -15.67
N LEU A 67 -43.92 25.48 -15.07
CA LEU A 67 -44.51 24.16 -15.22
C LEU A 67 -45.21 24.11 -16.58
N VAL A 68 -44.78 23.20 -17.45
CA VAL A 68 -45.37 23.02 -18.78
C VAL A 68 -45.79 21.57 -19.00
N GLY A 69 -46.80 21.34 -19.82
CA GLY A 69 -47.23 19.97 -20.11
C GLY A 69 -48.14 19.84 -21.33
N ASP A 70 -48.44 18.59 -21.65
CA ASP A 70 -49.39 18.16 -22.66
C ASP A 70 -50.39 17.15 -22.05
N GLU A 71 -51.16 16.44 -22.87
CA GLU A 71 -52.09 15.42 -22.38
C GLU A 71 -51.42 14.19 -21.74
N THR A 72 -50.08 14.02 -21.87
CA THR A 72 -49.36 12.86 -21.36
C THR A 72 -48.61 13.11 -20.06
N GLY A 73 -48.22 14.36 -19.78
CA GLY A 73 -47.64 14.74 -18.49
C GLY A 73 -47.19 16.18 -18.39
N THR A 74 -46.52 16.50 -17.28
CA THR A 74 -45.90 17.81 -17.01
C THR A 74 -44.41 17.68 -16.73
N ILE A 75 -43.66 18.75 -16.99
CA ILE A 75 -42.23 18.88 -16.69
C ILE A 75 -41.89 20.35 -16.41
N VAL A 76 -40.94 20.62 -15.52
CA VAL A 76 -40.45 21.96 -15.24
C VAL A 76 -39.53 22.42 -16.37
N PHE A 77 -39.90 23.53 -17.00
CA PHE A 77 -39.14 24.24 -18.01
C PHE A 77 -38.37 25.42 -17.42
N THR A 78 -37.08 25.55 -17.76
CA THR A 78 -36.26 26.69 -17.32
C THR A 78 -36.19 27.75 -18.43
N ALA A 79 -36.97 28.83 -18.28
CA ALA A 79 -36.99 29.96 -19.21
C ALA A 79 -35.91 31.00 -18.87
N ARG A 80 -35.19 31.50 -19.88
CA ARG A 80 -34.14 32.53 -19.71
C ARG A 80 -34.36 33.75 -20.58
N ASN A 81 -34.15 34.94 -20.02
CA ASN A 81 -34.23 36.25 -20.68
C ASN A 81 -35.54 36.42 -21.45
N ASP A 82 -35.47 36.63 -22.76
CA ASP A 82 -36.62 36.86 -23.65
C ASP A 82 -37.60 35.67 -23.67
N GLN A 83 -37.13 34.45 -23.34
CA GLN A 83 -38.00 33.28 -23.23
C GLN A 83 -39.04 33.44 -22.11
N VAL A 84 -38.73 34.20 -21.05
CA VAL A 84 -39.66 34.42 -19.92
C VAL A 84 -40.92 35.15 -20.37
N GLU A 85 -40.85 35.98 -21.41
CA GLU A 85 -42.01 36.73 -21.92
C GLU A 85 -42.97 35.86 -22.73
N LEU A 86 -42.46 34.78 -23.32
CA LEU A 86 -43.24 33.79 -24.08
C LEU A 86 -43.92 32.76 -23.16
N MET A 87 -43.40 32.57 -21.96
CA MET A 87 -43.81 31.53 -21.02
C MET A 87 -44.83 32.04 -19.98
N LYS A 88 -45.92 32.64 -20.47
CA LYS A 88 -47.01 33.14 -19.60
C LYS A 88 -47.99 32.00 -19.25
N PRO A 89 -48.57 31.96 -18.04
CA PRO A 89 -49.59 30.98 -17.69
C PRO A 89 -50.73 30.95 -18.73
N ASN A 90 -51.21 29.75 -19.05
CA ASN A 90 -52.18 29.43 -20.11
C ASN A 90 -51.72 29.64 -21.56
N ALA A 91 -50.50 30.11 -21.82
CA ALA A 91 -49.98 30.16 -23.18
C ALA A 91 -49.69 28.76 -23.73
N THR A 92 -49.92 28.56 -25.03
CA THR A 92 -49.46 27.36 -25.76
C THR A 92 -48.23 27.73 -26.57
N VAL A 93 -47.16 26.95 -26.40
CA VAL A 93 -45.86 27.18 -27.05
C VAL A 93 -45.36 25.89 -27.69
N ILE A 94 -44.66 26.03 -28.81
CA ILE A 94 -43.90 24.98 -29.47
C ILE A 94 -42.44 25.17 -29.10
N LEU A 95 -41.86 24.16 -28.47
CA LEU A 95 -40.44 24.09 -28.14
C LEU A 95 -39.75 23.25 -29.22
N ARG A 96 -38.85 23.83 -30.00
CA ARG A 96 -38.07 23.14 -31.03
C ARG A 96 -36.63 22.94 -30.58
N ASN A 97 -36.11 21.74 -30.83
CA ASN A 97 -34.75 21.34 -30.47
C ASN A 97 -34.45 21.53 -28.96
N ALA A 98 -35.44 21.21 -28.13
CA ALA A 98 -35.34 21.25 -26.68
C ALA A 98 -34.47 20.10 -26.15
N LYS A 99 -33.91 20.29 -24.96
CA LYS A 99 -33.07 19.30 -24.26
C LYS A 99 -33.52 19.10 -22.82
N ILE A 100 -33.14 17.95 -22.27
CA ILE A 100 -33.36 17.61 -20.86
C ILE A 100 -32.07 17.85 -20.07
N ASP A 101 -32.13 18.80 -19.14
CA ASP A 101 -31.08 19.07 -18.16
C ASP A 101 -31.42 18.33 -16.86
N MET A 102 -30.43 17.68 -16.26
CA MET A 102 -30.58 17.06 -14.94
C MET A 102 -30.27 18.09 -13.85
N PHE A 103 -31.17 18.24 -12.88
CA PHE A 103 -31.00 19.15 -11.75
C PHE A 103 -31.42 18.47 -10.45
N LYS A 104 -30.45 18.27 -9.55
CA LYS A 104 -30.66 17.57 -8.26
C LYS A 104 -31.38 16.22 -8.42
N GLY A 105 -30.93 15.39 -9.37
CA GLY A 105 -31.53 14.08 -9.63
C GLY A 105 -32.82 14.09 -10.47
N SER A 106 -33.43 15.25 -10.73
CA SER A 106 -34.70 15.34 -11.48
C SER A 106 -34.51 15.96 -12.87
N MET A 107 -35.40 15.62 -13.80
CA MET A 107 -35.39 16.15 -15.17
C MET A 107 -35.97 17.56 -15.24
N ARG A 108 -35.33 18.44 -16.00
CA ARG A 108 -35.83 19.76 -16.39
C ARG A 108 -35.73 19.96 -17.89
N LEU A 109 -36.75 20.56 -18.48
CA LEU A 109 -36.75 20.92 -19.89
C LEU A 109 -36.10 22.28 -20.11
N ALA A 110 -35.28 22.41 -21.14
CA ALA A 110 -34.63 23.67 -21.50
C ALA A 110 -34.48 23.81 -23.02
N VAL A 111 -34.48 25.05 -23.50
CA VAL A 111 -34.15 25.40 -24.89
C VAL A 111 -32.88 26.25 -24.88
N ASP A 112 -31.85 25.77 -25.58
CA ASP A 112 -30.56 26.46 -25.70
C ASP A 112 -30.53 27.42 -26.90
N LYS A 113 -29.33 27.95 -27.21
CA LYS A 113 -29.12 28.90 -28.33
C LYS A 113 -29.39 28.31 -29.73
N TRP A 114 -29.49 26.98 -29.85
CA TRP A 114 -29.76 26.28 -31.10
C TRP A 114 -31.21 25.80 -31.22
N GLY A 115 -32.02 26.02 -30.18
CA GLY A 115 -33.45 25.76 -30.20
C GLY A 115 -34.28 27.05 -30.27
N ARG A 116 -35.58 26.88 -30.47
CA ARG A 116 -36.52 28.01 -30.65
C ARG A 116 -37.82 27.73 -29.89
N ILE A 117 -38.36 28.79 -29.29
CA ILE A 117 -39.69 28.80 -28.69
C ILE A 117 -40.60 29.60 -29.62
N GLU A 118 -41.72 29.02 -30.04
CA GLU A 118 -42.71 29.66 -30.91
C GLU A 118 -44.05 29.67 -30.18
N ALA A 119 -44.67 30.84 -30.00
CA ALA A 119 -46.06 30.90 -29.55
C ALA A 119 -46.98 30.38 -30.66
N THR A 120 -47.99 29.61 -30.29
CA THR A 120 -48.95 29.01 -31.23
C THR A 120 -50.38 29.27 -30.76
N GLU A 121 -51.36 28.99 -31.62
CA GLU A 121 -52.77 28.99 -31.26
C GLU A 121 -53.05 28.06 -30.06
N PRO A 122 -54.07 28.38 -29.22
CA PRO A 122 -54.39 27.60 -28.04
C PRO A 122 -54.62 26.13 -28.38
N ALA A 123 -53.85 25.24 -27.76
CA ALA A 123 -54.04 23.81 -27.97
C ALA A 123 -55.37 23.33 -27.34
N SER A 124 -56.03 22.38 -28.01
CA SER A 124 -57.30 21.79 -27.57
C SER A 124 -57.17 20.72 -26.48
N PHE A 125 -55.95 20.36 -26.08
CA PHE A 125 -55.72 19.33 -25.06
C PHE A 125 -55.70 19.90 -23.64
N THR A 126 -56.13 19.06 -22.67
CA THR A 126 -56.01 19.35 -21.24
C THR A 126 -54.71 18.76 -20.71
N VAL A 127 -53.96 19.54 -19.93
CA VAL A 127 -52.65 19.12 -19.39
C VAL A 127 -52.84 18.10 -18.28
N LYS A 128 -52.06 17.01 -18.32
CA LYS A 128 -52.07 15.98 -17.29
C LYS A 128 -51.08 16.30 -16.16
N GLU A 129 -51.54 17.01 -15.13
CA GLU A 129 -50.69 17.44 -14.01
C GLU A 129 -50.27 16.30 -13.07
N ASP A 130 -51.04 15.21 -13.00
CA ASP A 130 -50.74 14.05 -12.12
C ASP A 130 -49.43 13.32 -12.48
N ASN A 131 -48.96 13.45 -13.71
CA ASN A 131 -47.74 12.81 -14.20
C ASN A 131 -46.62 13.85 -14.40
N ASN A 132 -45.99 14.27 -13.30
CA ASN A 132 -44.92 15.27 -13.33
C ASN A 132 -43.53 14.63 -13.35
N LEU A 133 -42.87 14.67 -14.51
CA LEU A 133 -41.54 14.10 -14.72
C LEU A 133 -40.42 14.80 -13.95
N SER A 134 -40.66 16.02 -13.46
CA SER A 134 -39.70 16.74 -12.61
C SER A 134 -39.79 16.34 -11.14
N LEU A 135 -40.79 15.56 -10.74
CA LEU A 135 -40.87 14.96 -9.40
C LEU A 135 -40.20 13.57 -9.33
N VAL A 136 -39.87 12.98 -10.48
CA VAL A 136 -39.17 11.70 -10.56
C VAL A 136 -37.68 11.92 -10.34
N GLU A 137 -37.12 11.23 -9.36
CA GLU A 137 -35.69 11.23 -9.06
C GLU A 137 -34.99 10.04 -9.73
N TYR A 138 -33.93 10.33 -10.48
CA TYR A 138 -33.16 9.34 -11.23
C TYR A 138 -31.82 9.07 -10.56
N GLU A 139 -31.52 7.80 -10.33
CA GLU A 139 -30.20 7.33 -9.88
C GLU A 139 -29.23 7.27 -11.07
N LEU A 140 -28.02 7.79 -10.90
CA LEU A 140 -26.99 7.77 -11.94
C LEU A 140 -26.41 6.35 -12.05
N VAL A 141 -26.79 5.62 -13.10
CA VAL A 141 -26.21 4.30 -13.41
C VAL A 141 -25.18 4.43 -14.53
N ASN A 142 -23.89 4.37 -14.18
CA ASN A 142 -22.79 4.42 -15.14
C ASN A 142 -22.69 3.10 -15.94
N TRP A 143 -23.33 3.05 -17.10
CA TRP A 143 -23.09 2.02 -18.11
C TRP A 143 -21.94 2.45 -19.03
N VAL A 144 -20.81 1.76 -18.94
CA VAL A 144 -19.75 1.86 -19.95
C VAL A 144 -20.28 1.23 -21.24
N VAL A 145 -20.77 2.05 -22.16
CA VAL A 145 -21.15 1.60 -23.51
C VAL A 145 -19.88 1.33 -24.30
N GLU A 146 -19.62 0.06 -24.59
CA GLU A 146 -18.64 -0.39 -25.58
C GLU A 146 -18.91 0.29 -26.92
N LYS A 147 -18.12 1.32 -27.25
CA LYS A 147 -17.95 1.77 -28.64
C LYS A 147 -16.56 1.37 -29.13
N ASN A 148 -16.58 0.39 -30.04
CA ASN A 148 -15.71 0.20 -31.21
C ASN A 148 -14.95 -1.14 -31.23
N LEU A 149 -15.58 -2.17 -31.80
CA LEU A 149 -14.88 -3.07 -32.72
C LEU A 149 -15.33 -2.74 -34.15
N ALA A 150 -14.41 -2.21 -34.97
CA ALA A 150 -14.53 -2.21 -36.42
C ALA A 150 -13.38 -3.05 -36.99
N PRO A 151 -13.58 -3.77 -38.11
CA PRO A 151 -12.64 -4.78 -38.59
C PRO A 151 -11.31 -4.18 -39.08
N PRO A 152 -10.22 -4.97 -39.06
CA PRO A 152 -8.89 -4.48 -39.37
C PRO A 152 -8.76 -4.18 -40.87
N GLY A 153 -8.42 -2.94 -41.24
CA GLY A 153 -8.17 -2.60 -42.64
C GLY A 153 -8.19 -1.13 -43.06
N THR A 154 -8.12 -0.15 -42.14
CA THR A 154 -8.07 1.26 -42.57
C THR A 154 -6.82 2.00 -42.08
N SER A 155 -6.10 2.54 -43.06
CA SER A 155 -4.78 3.15 -42.93
C SER A 155 -4.74 4.37 -42.01
N GLU A 156 -3.63 4.47 -41.28
CA GLU A 156 -3.29 5.43 -40.22
C GLU A 156 -3.53 6.91 -40.57
N LYS A 157 -3.50 7.25 -41.88
CA LYS A 157 -3.76 8.61 -42.39
C LYS A 157 -5.22 9.05 -42.24
N LYS A 158 -6.22 8.13 -42.32
CA LYS A 158 -7.63 8.48 -42.02
C LYS A 158 -7.87 8.69 -40.52
N ARG A 159 -7.08 8.04 -39.67
CA ARG A 159 -7.12 8.13 -38.20
C ARG A 159 -6.72 9.54 -37.71
N LYS A 160 -5.67 10.13 -38.30
CA LYS A 160 -5.25 11.51 -38.00
C LYS A 160 -6.24 12.57 -38.52
N LYS A 161 -6.90 12.33 -39.67
CA LYS A 161 -7.88 13.27 -40.24
C LYS A 161 -9.21 13.29 -39.48
N LYS A 162 -9.64 12.15 -38.92
CA LYS A 162 -10.83 12.06 -38.03
C LYS A 162 -10.56 12.69 -36.66
N LYS A 163 -9.36 12.50 -36.10
CA LYS A 163 -8.94 13.14 -34.84
C LYS A 163 -8.84 14.68 -34.96
N LYS A 164 -8.37 15.22 -36.10
CA LYS A 164 -8.35 16.67 -36.34
C LYS A 164 -9.75 17.29 -36.56
N ARG A 165 -10.71 16.54 -37.10
CA ARG A 165 -12.10 17.03 -37.25
C ARG A 165 -12.87 17.07 -35.93
N ASN A 166 -12.60 16.15 -35.02
CA ASN A 166 -13.23 16.15 -33.69
C ASN A 166 -12.66 17.22 -32.75
N ILE A 167 -11.49 17.81 -33.04
CA ILE A 167 -10.91 18.91 -32.25
C ILE A 167 -11.53 20.28 -32.61
N MET A 168 -12.25 20.39 -33.74
CA MET A 168 -12.93 21.63 -34.14
C MET A 168 -14.43 21.65 -33.82
N ALA A 169 -15.01 20.54 -33.38
CA ALA A 169 -16.37 20.51 -32.85
C ALA A 169 -16.26 20.44 -31.32
N GLY A 170 -16.54 21.56 -30.64
CA GLY A 170 -16.45 21.67 -29.18
C GLY A 170 -17.45 20.76 -28.48
N GLU A 171 -17.05 19.50 -28.27
CA GLU A 171 -17.74 18.54 -27.43
C GLU A 171 -17.04 18.59 -26.06
N ASN A 172 -17.81 19.01 -25.05
CA ASN A 172 -17.33 19.23 -23.69
C ASN A 172 -16.60 18.00 -23.15
N ASP A 173 -15.46 18.27 -22.51
CA ASP A 173 -14.69 17.31 -21.72
C ASP A 173 -15.60 16.61 -20.71
N HIS A 174 -15.91 15.34 -20.97
CA HIS A 174 -16.28 14.43 -19.89
C HIS A 174 -15.00 14.10 -19.13
N GLU A 175 -14.95 14.50 -17.86
CA GLU A 175 -13.90 14.12 -16.93
C GLU A 175 -13.71 12.59 -16.99
N ASP A 176 -12.47 12.17 -17.27
CA ASP A 176 -12.04 10.78 -17.24
C ASP A 176 -12.23 10.22 -15.80
N GLU A 177 -13.40 9.63 -15.50
CA GLU A 177 -13.59 8.88 -14.25
C GLU A 177 -12.64 7.67 -14.23
N GLU A 178 -11.84 7.57 -13.16
CA GLU A 178 -10.92 6.44 -12.94
C GLU A 178 -11.69 5.10 -12.89
N PRO A 179 -11.12 4.00 -13.43
CA PRO A 179 -11.75 2.69 -13.34
C PRO A 179 -11.95 2.28 -11.87
N SER A 180 -13.20 2.22 -11.43
CA SER A 180 -13.57 1.89 -10.05
C SER A 180 -13.63 0.38 -9.83
N VAL A 181 -12.83 -0.12 -8.86
CA VAL A 181 -12.86 -1.53 -8.47
C VAL A 181 -14.15 -1.83 -7.74
N GLU A 182 -14.59 -0.95 -6.84
CA GLU A 182 -15.77 -1.23 -6.04
C GLU A 182 -17.06 -1.15 -6.86
N ALA A 183 -17.10 -0.42 -7.97
CA ALA A 183 -18.24 -0.43 -8.90
C ALA A 183 -18.45 -1.82 -9.51
N ALA A 184 -17.36 -2.53 -9.83
CA ALA A 184 -17.44 -3.91 -10.35
C ALA A 184 -18.05 -4.90 -9.34
N PHE A 185 -18.02 -4.58 -8.05
CA PHE A 185 -18.59 -5.36 -6.95
C PHE A 185 -19.84 -4.71 -6.33
N ALA A 186 -20.49 -3.75 -7.00
CA ALA A 186 -21.67 -3.06 -6.45
C ALA A 186 -22.82 -4.04 -6.13
N GLY A 187 -23.04 -5.05 -6.99
CA GLY A 187 -24.08 -6.08 -6.80
C GLY A 187 -23.75 -7.19 -5.80
N GLN A 188 -22.60 -7.16 -5.12
CA GLN A 188 -22.18 -8.18 -4.17
C GLN A 188 -21.74 -7.52 -2.85
N PRO A 189 -22.67 -7.26 -1.91
CA PRO A 189 -22.29 -6.69 -0.62
C PRO A 189 -21.37 -7.66 0.15
N PRO A 190 -20.37 -7.14 0.89
CA PRO A 190 -19.52 -7.99 1.73
C PRO A 190 -20.39 -8.68 2.80
N PRO A 191 -20.12 -9.96 3.13
CA PRO A 191 -20.79 -10.62 4.22
C PRO A 191 -20.42 -9.96 5.56
N PRO A 192 -21.25 -10.09 6.61
CA PRO A 192 -20.91 -9.59 7.94
C PRO A 192 -19.62 -10.24 8.47
N TRP A 193 -18.89 -9.57 9.36
CA TRP A 193 -17.54 -9.97 9.77
C TRP A 193 -17.43 -11.42 10.24
N TRP A 194 -18.42 -11.94 10.99
CA TRP A 194 -18.41 -13.32 11.49
C TRP A 194 -18.59 -14.38 10.39
N ARG A 195 -19.13 -14.00 9.23
CA ARG A 195 -19.24 -14.87 8.04
C ARG A 195 -18.05 -14.72 7.10
N GLN A 196 -17.20 -13.70 7.29
CA GLN A 196 -15.94 -13.57 6.54
C GLN A 196 -14.93 -14.63 6.99
N ILE A 197 -14.96 -15.01 8.28
CA ILE A 197 -14.14 -16.08 8.85
C ILE A 197 -14.89 -17.41 8.77
N THR A 198 -14.51 -18.26 7.82
CA THR A 198 -15.15 -19.57 7.62
C THR A 198 -14.32 -20.70 8.25
N ALA A 199 -14.97 -21.79 8.64
CA ALA A 199 -14.25 -22.97 9.15
C ALA A 199 -13.23 -23.51 8.13
N ARG A 200 -13.58 -23.53 6.84
CA ARG A 200 -12.66 -23.96 5.77
C ARG A 200 -11.45 -23.03 5.64
N SER A 201 -11.62 -21.72 5.82
CA SER A 201 -10.50 -20.76 5.78
C SER A 201 -9.49 -21.05 6.90
N VAL A 202 -9.97 -21.34 8.12
CA VAL A 202 -9.12 -21.69 9.26
C VAL A 202 -8.40 -23.02 9.02
N VAL A 203 -9.10 -24.06 8.56
CA VAL A 203 -8.50 -25.37 8.26
C VAL A 203 -7.42 -25.28 7.18
N VAL A 204 -7.69 -24.56 6.09
CA VAL A 204 -6.70 -24.32 5.02
C VAL A 204 -5.49 -23.58 5.58
N SER A 205 -5.70 -22.55 6.41
CA SER A 205 -4.61 -21.82 7.05
C SER A 205 -3.75 -22.72 7.93
N MET A 206 -4.37 -23.58 8.74
CA MET A 206 -3.66 -24.55 9.59
C MET A 206 -2.82 -25.56 8.81
N ALA A 207 -3.28 -25.96 7.63
CA ALA A 207 -2.53 -26.88 6.75
C ALA A 207 -1.40 -26.19 5.99
N VAL A 208 -1.61 -24.96 5.51
CA VAL A 208 -0.68 -24.25 4.62
C VAL A 208 0.38 -23.46 5.40
N ALA A 209 0.04 -22.84 6.53
CA ALA A 209 0.97 -21.99 7.28
C ALA A 209 2.25 -22.72 7.77
N PRO A 210 2.20 -23.99 8.24
CA PRO A 210 3.42 -24.73 8.62
C PRO A 210 4.41 -24.90 7.47
N LEU A 211 3.93 -25.07 6.23
CA LEU A 211 4.78 -25.20 5.05
C LEU A 211 5.58 -23.92 4.79
N PHE A 212 4.90 -22.77 4.78
CA PHE A 212 5.55 -21.47 4.60
C PHE A 212 6.52 -21.15 5.74
N THR A 213 6.15 -21.50 6.98
CA THR A 213 7.00 -21.34 8.16
C THR A 213 8.28 -22.17 8.03
N LEU A 214 8.18 -23.43 7.61
CA LEU A 214 9.34 -24.32 7.42
C LEU A 214 10.30 -23.74 6.37
N ILE A 215 9.77 -23.27 5.24
CA ILE A 215 10.56 -22.66 4.17
C ILE A 215 11.24 -21.37 4.67
N SER A 216 10.47 -20.51 5.35
CA SER A 216 10.95 -19.25 5.94
C SER A 216 12.11 -19.48 6.92
N MET A 217 11.93 -20.39 7.89
CA MET A 217 12.98 -20.71 8.85
C MET A 217 14.22 -21.30 8.18
N ARG A 218 14.04 -22.20 7.21
CA ARG A 218 15.17 -22.78 6.46
C ARG A 218 16.00 -21.69 5.80
N LEU A 219 15.37 -20.81 5.02
CA LEU A 219 16.07 -19.73 4.31
C LEU A 219 16.75 -18.77 5.28
N GLY A 220 16.10 -18.45 6.40
CA GLY A 220 16.71 -17.58 7.41
C GLY A 220 17.91 -18.23 8.13
N LEU A 221 17.88 -19.54 8.37
CA LEU A 221 18.99 -20.27 8.98
C LEU A 221 20.15 -20.53 8.01
N THR A 222 19.89 -20.63 6.71
CA THR A 222 20.91 -20.90 5.68
C THR A 222 21.50 -19.60 5.11
N ALA A 223 20.64 -18.68 4.68
CA ALA A 223 21.02 -17.46 3.96
C ALA A 223 20.95 -16.19 4.83
N GLY A 224 20.28 -16.23 5.98
CA GLY A 224 20.08 -15.05 6.85
C GLY A 224 19.04 -14.04 6.34
N ILE A 225 18.51 -14.22 5.13
CA ILE A 225 17.52 -13.34 4.51
C ILE A 225 16.28 -14.16 4.21
N VAL A 226 15.12 -13.65 4.63
CA VAL A 226 13.81 -14.27 4.40
C VAL A 226 12.99 -13.34 3.51
N PRO A 227 12.61 -13.75 2.29
CA PRO A 227 11.72 -12.96 1.45
C PRO A 227 10.29 -12.97 2.01
N SER A 228 9.50 -11.96 1.67
CA SER A 228 8.07 -11.94 2.02
C SER A 228 7.31 -13.00 1.22
N PHE A 229 6.63 -13.91 1.92
CA PHE A 229 5.80 -14.94 1.31
C PHE A 229 4.34 -14.54 1.14
N ALA A 230 3.97 -13.33 1.57
CA ALA A 230 2.58 -12.92 1.65
C ALA A 230 1.86 -13.02 0.28
N MET A 231 2.49 -12.57 -0.80
CA MET A 231 1.91 -12.65 -2.14
C MET A 231 1.71 -14.11 -2.61
N SER A 232 2.69 -14.97 -2.37
CA SER A 232 2.62 -16.40 -2.71
C SER A 232 1.54 -17.11 -1.89
N ALA A 233 1.40 -16.78 -0.61
CA ALA A 233 0.36 -17.31 0.25
C ALA A 233 -1.05 -16.92 -0.25
N SER A 234 -1.24 -15.71 -0.79
CA SER A 234 -2.52 -15.25 -1.36
C SER A 234 -2.91 -16.00 -2.63
N LEU A 235 -1.93 -16.45 -3.43
CA LEU A 235 -2.17 -17.26 -4.60
C LEU A 235 -2.55 -18.69 -4.21
N VAL A 236 -1.78 -19.27 -3.27
CA VAL A 236 -2.03 -20.62 -2.75
C VAL A 236 -3.39 -20.71 -2.06
N SER A 237 -3.78 -19.70 -1.29
CA SER A 237 -5.09 -19.64 -0.63
C SER A 237 -6.25 -19.66 -1.63
N PHE A 238 -6.14 -18.92 -2.74
CA PHE A 238 -7.12 -18.92 -3.82
C PHE A 238 -7.30 -20.32 -4.43
N PHE A 239 -6.20 -20.99 -4.76
CA PHE A 239 -6.27 -22.34 -5.32
C PHE A 239 -6.73 -23.38 -4.31
N ALA A 240 -6.33 -23.28 -3.05
CA ALA A 240 -6.70 -24.22 -1.99
C ALA A 240 -8.21 -24.18 -1.71
N ILE A 241 -8.77 -22.99 -1.45
CA ILE A 241 -10.22 -22.85 -1.21
C ILE A 241 -11.01 -23.14 -2.50
N GLY A 242 -10.54 -22.67 -3.65
CA GLY A 242 -11.20 -22.94 -4.93
C GLY A 242 -11.27 -24.42 -5.26
N SER A 243 -10.23 -25.19 -4.93
CA SER A 243 -10.20 -26.64 -5.13
C SER A 243 -11.06 -27.38 -4.09
N TRP A 244 -11.04 -26.93 -2.82
CA TRP A 244 -11.92 -27.42 -1.77
C TRP A 244 -13.40 -27.27 -2.14
N ALA A 245 -13.80 -26.07 -2.61
CA ALA A 245 -15.18 -25.80 -3.03
C ALA A 245 -15.59 -26.68 -4.23
N ARG A 246 -14.70 -26.84 -5.23
CA ARG A 246 -14.95 -27.73 -6.38
C ARG A 246 -15.07 -29.20 -5.98
N LEU A 247 -14.24 -29.67 -5.05
CA LEU A 247 -14.26 -31.06 -4.59
C LEU A 247 -15.56 -31.38 -3.84
N LEU A 248 -15.95 -30.53 -2.89
CA LEU A 248 -17.22 -30.69 -2.17
C LEU A 248 -18.44 -30.57 -3.08
N GLY A 249 -18.39 -29.67 -4.08
CA GLY A 249 -19.43 -29.57 -5.10
C GLY A 249 -19.58 -30.86 -5.91
N ARG A 250 -18.47 -31.55 -6.23
CA ARG A 250 -18.50 -32.88 -6.88
C ARG A 250 -19.07 -33.96 -5.97
N CYS A 251 -18.91 -33.82 -4.65
CA CYS A 251 -19.49 -34.73 -3.65
C CYS A 251 -20.96 -34.39 -3.31
N GLY A 252 -21.60 -33.44 -4.00
CA GLY A 252 -23.00 -33.07 -3.77
C GLY A 252 -23.23 -32.22 -2.52
N VAL A 253 -22.17 -31.72 -1.88
CA VAL A 253 -22.29 -30.87 -0.68
C VAL A 253 -22.40 -29.41 -1.11
N ALA A 254 -23.48 -28.74 -0.70
CA ALA A 254 -23.67 -27.32 -0.93
C ALA A 254 -22.54 -26.53 -0.27
N THR A 255 -21.77 -25.78 -1.07
CA THR A 255 -20.66 -24.96 -0.58
C THR A 255 -20.99 -23.49 -0.66
N GLN A 256 -20.62 -22.73 0.37
CA GLN A 256 -20.75 -21.28 0.33
C GLN A 256 -19.85 -20.69 -0.77
N PRO A 257 -20.29 -19.61 -1.44
CA PRO A 257 -19.50 -18.96 -2.47
C PRO A 257 -18.18 -18.45 -1.90
N PHE A 258 -17.09 -18.65 -2.65
CA PHE A 258 -15.77 -18.20 -2.24
C PHE A 258 -15.61 -16.70 -2.47
N THR A 259 -15.44 -15.94 -1.38
CA THR A 259 -15.40 -14.47 -1.40
C THR A 259 -13.97 -13.92 -1.31
N ARG A 260 -13.80 -12.66 -1.70
CA ARG A 260 -12.50 -11.96 -1.54
C ARG A 260 -12.10 -11.83 -0.07
N GLN A 261 -13.07 -11.61 0.82
CA GLN A 261 -12.85 -11.49 2.26
C GLN A 261 -12.32 -12.80 2.84
N GLU A 262 -12.91 -13.93 2.46
CA GLU A 262 -12.46 -15.25 2.90
C GLU A 262 -11.03 -15.57 2.45
N ASN A 263 -10.66 -15.17 1.21
CA ASN A 263 -9.31 -15.35 0.71
C ASN A 263 -8.28 -14.59 1.57
N ILE A 264 -8.64 -13.36 1.96
CA ILE A 264 -7.79 -12.50 2.79
C ILE A 264 -7.66 -13.04 4.20
N VAL A 265 -8.73 -13.61 4.77
CA VAL A 265 -8.66 -14.29 6.07
C VAL A 265 -7.60 -15.39 6.06
N VAL A 266 -7.59 -16.25 5.03
CA VAL A 266 -6.55 -17.29 4.91
C VAL A 266 -5.16 -16.69 4.76
N GLN A 267 -5.04 -15.70 3.88
CA GLN A 267 -3.78 -15.02 3.63
C GLN A 267 -3.20 -14.39 4.89
N THR A 268 -4.03 -13.67 5.64
CA THR A 268 -3.69 -13.01 6.90
C THR A 268 -3.21 -14.02 7.95
N CYS A 269 -3.92 -15.15 8.09
CA CYS A 269 -3.53 -16.22 9.01
C CYS A 269 -2.16 -16.83 8.66
N ILE A 270 -1.91 -17.08 7.37
CA ILE A 270 -0.63 -17.62 6.89
C ILE A 270 0.49 -16.59 7.08
N SER A 271 0.23 -15.32 6.72
CA SER A 271 1.20 -14.24 6.86
C SER A 271 1.60 -14.04 8.32
N ALA A 272 0.64 -13.90 9.23
CA ALA A 272 0.89 -13.74 10.67
C ALA A 272 1.75 -14.88 11.25
N CYS A 273 1.42 -16.13 10.91
CA CYS A 273 2.18 -17.30 11.36
C CYS A 273 3.62 -17.30 10.82
N THR A 274 3.77 -17.05 9.52
CA THR A 274 5.08 -17.03 8.82
C THR A 274 5.94 -15.85 9.27
N THR A 275 5.35 -14.67 9.42
CA THR A 275 6.01 -13.45 9.89
C THR A 275 6.53 -13.62 11.32
N LEU A 276 5.79 -14.34 12.18
CA LEU A 276 6.27 -14.70 13.51
C LEU A 276 7.48 -15.64 13.48
N SER A 277 7.74 -16.36 12.39
CA SER A 277 8.97 -17.15 12.26
C SER A 277 10.21 -16.27 12.13
N VAL A 278 10.05 -15.06 11.56
CA VAL A 278 11.12 -14.07 11.36
C VAL A 278 11.25 -13.18 12.59
N TYR A 279 10.18 -12.46 12.97
CA TYR A 279 10.22 -11.53 14.10
C TYR A 279 10.20 -12.23 15.46
N GLY A 280 9.68 -13.47 15.53
CA GLY A 280 9.78 -14.30 16.73
C GLY A 280 11.20 -14.79 17.03
N GLY A 281 12.17 -14.52 16.15
CA GLY A 281 13.59 -14.63 16.47
C GLY A 281 14.25 -15.95 16.10
N PHE A 282 13.54 -16.88 15.45
CA PHE A 282 14.03 -18.23 15.14
C PHE A 282 15.24 -18.27 14.20
N THR A 283 15.50 -17.17 13.51
CA THR A 283 16.65 -17.00 12.59
C THR A 283 17.65 -15.96 13.11
N SER A 284 17.36 -15.31 14.24
CA SER A 284 18.12 -14.16 14.77
C SER A 284 18.41 -14.30 16.27
N PHE A 285 17.64 -13.66 17.14
CA PHE A 285 17.98 -13.54 18.56
C PHE A 285 17.79 -14.85 19.36
N LEU A 286 16.92 -15.77 18.93
CA LEU A 286 16.74 -17.05 19.63
C LEU A 286 17.96 -17.97 19.45
N PRO A 287 18.41 -18.31 18.22
CA PRO A 287 19.66 -19.06 18.08
C PRO A 287 20.87 -18.30 18.63
N ALA A 288 20.85 -16.97 18.69
CA ALA A 288 21.92 -16.18 19.33
C ALA A 288 22.04 -16.40 20.85
N MET A 289 21.05 -17.04 21.49
CA MET A 289 21.14 -17.44 22.90
C MET A 289 21.78 -18.83 23.09
N THR A 290 22.08 -19.58 22.02
CA THR A 290 22.67 -20.92 22.14
C THR A 290 24.17 -20.86 22.39
N GLU A 291 24.67 -21.90 23.03
CA GLU A 291 26.10 -22.08 23.26
C GLU A 291 26.88 -22.29 21.95
N THR A 292 26.30 -22.96 20.94
CA THR A 292 26.93 -23.15 19.63
C THR A 292 27.29 -21.82 18.97
N VAL A 293 26.36 -20.86 19.00
CA VAL A 293 26.59 -19.53 18.41
C VAL A 293 27.54 -18.70 19.27
N ALA A 294 27.57 -18.90 20.58
CA ALA A 294 28.58 -18.28 21.45
C ALA A 294 30.00 -18.82 21.16
N LYS A 295 30.15 -20.15 21.02
CA LYS A 295 31.41 -20.81 20.67
C LYS A 295 31.92 -20.37 19.30
N SER A 296 31.05 -20.16 18.32
CA SER A 296 31.46 -19.75 16.97
C SER A 296 32.08 -18.34 16.91
N ILE A 297 31.84 -17.50 17.93
CA ILE A 297 32.49 -16.19 18.08
C ILE A 297 33.62 -16.17 19.13
N GLY A 298 34.03 -17.34 19.63
CA GLY A 298 35.15 -17.50 20.56
C GLY A 298 34.81 -17.28 22.03
N GLU A 299 33.54 -17.32 22.42
CA GLU A 299 33.11 -17.22 23.82
C GLU A 299 33.09 -18.58 24.52
N THR A 300 33.66 -18.65 25.72
CA THR A 300 33.57 -19.80 26.62
C THR A 300 32.56 -19.50 27.72
N GLY A 301 31.47 -20.26 27.72
CA GLY A 301 30.49 -20.29 28.82
C GLY A 301 29.17 -19.60 28.50
N ALA A 302 28.13 -20.41 28.35
CA ALA A 302 26.91 -20.34 29.14
C ALA A 302 26.04 -21.52 28.69
N GLU A 303 26.20 -22.65 29.38
CA GLU A 303 25.26 -23.77 29.26
C GLU A 303 23.88 -23.25 29.68
N ASN A 304 22.96 -23.21 28.73
CA ASN A 304 21.59 -22.85 29.02
C ASN A 304 20.67 -23.60 28.07
N ASP A 305 19.92 -24.55 28.63
CA ASP A 305 18.76 -25.19 28.03
C ASP A 305 17.57 -24.18 27.96
N ALA A 306 17.89 -22.94 27.56
CA ALA A 306 17.01 -21.76 27.59
C ALA A 306 15.99 -21.76 26.44
N LEU A 307 16.25 -22.53 25.38
CA LEU A 307 15.41 -22.62 24.18
C LEU A 307 14.48 -23.82 24.17
N HIS A 308 14.16 -24.38 25.33
CA HIS A 308 13.16 -25.45 25.40
C HIS A 308 11.84 -24.97 24.74
N PRO A 309 11.18 -25.77 23.89
CA PRO A 309 10.04 -25.33 23.09
C PRO A 309 8.92 -24.64 23.88
N TRP A 310 8.62 -25.14 25.10
CA TRP A 310 7.60 -24.50 25.97
C TRP A 310 7.98 -23.09 26.43
N LYS A 311 9.28 -22.81 26.69
CA LYS A 311 9.75 -21.47 27.10
C LYS A 311 9.59 -20.49 25.95
N VAL A 312 9.99 -20.90 24.75
CA VAL A 312 9.85 -20.10 23.52
C VAL A 312 8.38 -19.86 23.21
N MET A 313 7.53 -20.89 23.29
CA MET A 313 6.09 -20.76 23.11
C MET A 313 5.48 -19.76 24.09
N THR A 314 5.82 -19.86 25.37
CA THR A 314 5.36 -18.91 26.41
C THR A 314 5.82 -17.49 26.09
N PHE A 315 7.09 -17.30 25.74
CA PHE A 315 7.65 -16.00 25.37
C PHE A 315 6.92 -15.38 24.16
N LEU A 316 6.63 -16.18 23.12
CA LEU A 316 5.91 -15.71 21.94
C LEU A 316 4.46 -15.37 22.25
N PHE A 317 3.76 -16.15 23.08
CA PHE A 317 2.40 -15.81 23.51
C PHE A 317 2.37 -14.47 24.25
N LEU A 318 3.30 -14.26 25.20
CA LEU A 318 3.37 -13.03 26.00
C LEU A 318 3.66 -11.79 25.14
N THR A 319 4.60 -11.90 24.20
CA THR A 319 5.04 -10.76 23.38
C THR A 319 4.15 -10.52 22.16
N SER A 320 3.75 -11.56 21.43
CA SER A 320 2.99 -11.42 20.19
C SER A 320 1.56 -10.93 20.42
N PHE A 321 0.87 -11.36 21.47
CA PHE A 321 -0.49 -10.86 21.73
C PHE A 321 -0.51 -9.38 22.10
N SER A 322 0.47 -8.93 22.89
CA SER A 322 0.60 -7.50 23.20
C SER A 322 0.83 -6.64 21.95
N SER A 323 1.53 -7.17 20.94
CA SER A 323 1.78 -6.47 19.67
C SER A 323 0.51 -6.17 18.88
N LEU A 324 -0.50 -7.05 18.95
CA LEU A 324 -1.73 -6.90 18.18
C LEU A 324 -2.53 -5.67 18.60
N PHE A 325 -2.31 -5.16 19.82
CA PHE A 325 -3.03 -4.00 20.36
C PHE A 325 -2.28 -2.68 20.19
N CYS A 326 -0.97 -2.71 19.93
CA CYS A 326 -0.09 -1.56 19.99
C CYS A 326 -0.48 -0.45 18.98
N ASN A 327 -0.69 -0.83 17.71
CA ASN A 327 -1.00 0.11 16.63
C ASN A 327 -2.51 0.20 16.28
N LEU A 328 -3.38 -0.56 16.95
CA LEU A 328 -4.83 -0.50 16.68
C LEU A 328 -5.43 0.91 16.79
N PRO A 329 -5.06 1.76 17.77
CA PRO A 329 -5.58 3.12 17.84
C PRO A 329 -5.21 3.97 16.62
N LEU A 330 -4.14 3.60 15.92
CA LEU A 330 -3.55 4.36 14.82
C LEU A 330 -4.08 3.92 13.46
N THR A 331 -4.87 2.84 13.38
CA THR A 331 -5.31 2.28 12.10
C THR A 331 -6.08 3.29 11.24
N LYS A 332 -7.01 4.06 11.84
CA LYS A 332 -7.73 5.11 11.10
C LYS A 332 -6.77 6.18 10.59
N ILE A 333 -5.86 6.64 11.44
CA ILE A 333 -4.90 7.69 11.12
C ILE A 333 -4.00 7.25 9.96
N MET A 334 -3.48 6.02 10.02
CA MET A 334 -2.51 5.52 9.05
C MET A 334 -3.14 5.14 7.72
N ILE A 335 -4.30 4.48 7.74
CA ILE A 335 -4.96 3.92 6.55
C ILE A 335 -5.87 4.93 5.86
N VAL A 336 -6.67 5.69 6.63
CA VAL A 336 -7.70 6.60 6.11
C VAL A 336 -7.14 8.03 6.01
N ASP A 337 -6.61 8.58 7.10
CA ASP A 337 -6.22 10.00 7.14
C ASP A 337 -4.91 10.24 6.38
N TYR A 338 -3.90 9.41 6.61
CA TYR A 338 -2.58 9.53 5.98
C TYR A 338 -2.51 8.80 4.63
N LYS A 339 -3.50 7.95 4.32
CA LYS A 339 -3.57 7.12 3.10
C LYS A 339 -2.24 6.41 2.79
N LEU A 340 -1.57 5.88 3.82
CA LEU A 340 -0.31 5.17 3.63
C LEU A 340 -0.52 3.98 2.68
N MET A 341 0.44 3.78 1.78
CA MET A 341 0.27 2.84 0.68
C MET A 341 0.34 1.39 1.16
N TYR A 342 1.28 1.05 2.05
CA TYR A 342 1.70 -0.33 2.34
C TYR A 342 1.82 -1.15 1.04
N PRO A 343 2.89 -0.95 0.25
CA PRO A 343 2.99 -1.46 -1.10
C PRO A 343 2.67 -2.96 -1.25
N THR A 344 3.20 -3.82 -0.38
CA THR A 344 2.88 -5.26 -0.35
C THR A 344 1.40 -5.49 -0.07
N GLY A 345 0.82 -4.84 0.94
CA GLY A 345 -0.62 -4.98 1.24
C GLY A 345 -1.53 -4.51 0.09
N SER A 346 -1.16 -3.40 -0.56
CA SER A 346 -1.84 -2.92 -1.77
C SER A 346 -1.72 -3.91 -2.95
N ALA A 347 -0.55 -4.52 -3.11
CA ALA A 347 -0.30 -5.50 -4.16
C ALA A 347 -1.12 -6.78 -3.95
N ILE A 348 -1.22 -7.27 -2.71
CA ILE A 348 -2.06 -8.41 -2.30
C ILE A 348 -3.53 -8.10 -2.59
N ALA A 349 -4.02 -6.93 -2.18
CA ALA A 349 -5.39 -6.52 -2.44
C ALA A 349 -5.70 -6.46 -3.95
N GLY A 350 -4.77 -5.94 -4.75
CA GLY A 350 -4.88 -5.91 -6.21
C GLY A 350 -5.02 -7.31 -6.83
N ILE A 351 -4.22 -8.28 -6.37
CA ILE A 351 -4.30 -9.67 -6.82
C ILE A 351 -5.64 -10.30 -6.43
N ILE A 352 -6.05 -10.17 -5.18
CA ILE A 352 -7.28 -10.79 -4.68
C ILE A 352 -8.50 -10.20 -5.37
N ASN A 353 -8.58 -8.87 -5.51
CA ASN A 353 -9.65 -8.24 -6.27
C ASN A 353 -9.67 -8.75 -7.71
N SER A 354 -8.51 -8.90 -8.36
CA SER A 354 -8.41 -9.45 -9.73
C SER A 354 -8.92 -10.89 -9.84
N PHE A 355 -8.60 -11.77 -8.87
CA PHE A 355 -9.06 -13.17 -8.88
C PHE A 355 -10.56 -13.32 -8.67
N HIS A 356 -11.16 -12.42 -7.90
CA HIS A 356 -12.59 -12.48 -7.57
C HIS A 356 -13.45 -11.58 -8.46
N THR A 357 -12.86 -10.85 -9.42
CA THR A 357 -13.63 -9.95 -10.29
C THR A 357 -14.66 -10.75 -11.12
N PRO A 358 -15.95 -10.37 -11.11
CA PRO A 358 -16.99 -11.12 -11.82
C PRO A 358 -16.69 -11.23 -13.33
N LYS A 359 -16.90 -12.42 -13.89
CA LYS A 359 -16.69 -12.73 -15.32
C LYS A 359 -17.64 -11.89 -16.17
N GLY A 360 -17.18 -10.75 -16.67
CA GLY A 360 -17.99 -9.87 -17.51
C GLY A 360 -17.35 -8.54 -17.89
N ALA A 361 -16.46 -8.00 -17.06
CA ALA A 361 -15.80 -6.73 -17.36
C ALA A 361 -14.60 -6.92 -18.32
N ALA A 362 -14.58 -6.23 -19.46
CA ALA A 362 -13.46 -6.25 -20.42
C ALA A 362 -12.15 -5.77 -19.79
N THR A 363 -12.23 -4.78 -18.89
CA THR A 363 -11.11 -4.27 -18.08
C THR A 363 -10.54 -5.34 -17.16
N ALA A 364 -11.41 -6.17 -16.55
CA ALA A 364 -10.98 -7.27 -15.70
C ALA A 364 -10.21 -8.34 -16.48
N LYS A 365 -10.68 -8.70 -17.69
CA LYS A 365 -9.94 -9.63 -18.56
C LYS A 365 -8.57 -9.08 -18.92
N LEU A 366 -8.46 -7.79 -19.19
CA LEU A 366 -7.19 -7.12 -19.47
C LEU A 366 -6.25 -7.14 -18.25
N GLN A 367 -6.76 -6.82 -17.06
CA GLN A 367 -6.00 -6.86 -15.81
C GLN A 367 -5.52 -8.28 -15.50
N VAL A 368 -6.39 -9.29 -15.55
CA VAL A 368 -6.00 -10.69 -15.33
C VAL A 368 -4.96 -11.14 -16.34
N ARG A 369 -5.10 -10.78 -17.62
CA ARG A 369 -4.10 -11.10 -18.65
C ARG A 369 -2.76 -10.45 -18.36
N ALA A 370 -2.74 -9.16 -18.02
CA ALA A 370 -1.52 -8.43 -17.69
C ALA A 370 -0.84 -9.03 -16.45
N LEU A 371 -1.61 -9.38 -15.41
CA LEU A 371 -1.12 -10.04 -14.21
C LEU A 371 -0.46 -11.37 -14.54
N VAL A 372 -1.12 -12.24 -15.30
CA VAL A 372 -0.58 -13.56 -15.65
C VAL A 372 0.66 -13.45 -16.51
N GLN A 373 0.68 -12.53 -17.48
CA GLN A 373 1.84 -12.32 -18.35
C GLN A 373 3.07 -11.84 -17.57
N THR A 374 2.87 -10.88 -16.66
CA THR A 374 3.96 -10.32 -15.84
C THR A 374 4.41 -11.29 -14.76
N LEU A 375 3.49 -12.06 -14.17
CA LEU A 375 3.81 -13.16 -13.25
C LEU A 375 4.66 -14.22 -13.92
N ILE A 376 4.25 -14.73 -15.09
CA ILE A 376 5.02 -15.75 -15.83
C ILE A 376 6.39 -15.18 -16.22
N GLY A 377 6.44 -13.95 -16.76
CA GLY A 377 7.71 -13.32 -17.14
C GLY A 377 8.67 -13.12 -15.97
N SER A 378 8.15 -12.75 -14.80
CA SER A 378 8.96 -12.58 -13.59
C SER A 378 9.41 -13.92 -13.01
N PHE A 379 8.54 -14.94 -13.01
CA PHE A 379 8.88 -16.29 -12.56
C PHE A 379 9.97 -16.91 -13.43
N THR A 380 9.85 -16.78 -14.76
CA THR A 380 10.87 -17.30 -15.68
C THR A 380 12.18 -16.54 -15.58
N TRP A 381 12.14 -15.23 -15.33
CA TRP A 381 13.34 -14.43 -15.07
C TRP A 381 14.04 -14.85 -13.78
N ALA A 382 13.31 -14.98 -12.66
CA ALA A 382 13.87 -15.45 -11.40
C ALA A 382 14.45 -16.87 -11.52
N SER A 383 13.77 -17.74 -12.28
CA SER A 383 14.27 -19.07 -12.64
C SER A 383 15.57 -19.02 -13.42
N PHE A 384 15.62 -18.16 -14.45
CA PHE A 384 16.82 -17.94 -15.24
C PHE A 384 17.99 -17.42 -14.39
N GLN A 385 17.74 -16.42 -13.53
CA GLN A 385 18.77 -15.87 -12.64
C GLN A 385 19.34 -16.93 -11.70
N TRP A 386 18.48 -17.78 -11.13
CA TRP A 386 18.88 -18.85 -10.21
C TRP A 386 19.93 -19.77 -10.83
N PHE A 387 19.88 -20.09 -12.13
CA PHE A 387 20.89 -20.95 -12.78
C PHE A 387 22.34 -20.43 -12.65
N TYR A 388 22.53 -19.12 -12.45
CA TYR A 388 23.84 -18.46 -12.38
C TYR A 388 24.32 -18.16 -10.95
N THR A 389 23.57 -18.56 -9.92
CA THR A 389 23.88 -18.30 -8.51
C THR A 389 24.60 -19.48 -7.83
N GLY A 390 25.44 -20.22 -8.56
CA GLY A 390 26.10 -21.46 -8.11
C GLY A 390 27.15 -21.32 -7.00
N GLY A 391 27.24 -20.18 -6.31
CA GLY A 391 28.20 -19.95 -5.23
C GLY A 391 28.11 -18.55 -4.62
N ASP A 392 28.99 -18.27 -3.66
CA ASP A 392 29.03 -16.99 -2.94
C ASP A 392 29.49 -15.82 -3.84
N GLY A 393 28.64 -14.80 -3.93
CA GLY A 393 28.88 -13.63 -4.77
C GLY A 393 28.81 -13.97 -6.27
N CYS A 394 27.93 -14.92 -6.65
CA CYS A 394 27.72 -15.34 -8.02
C CYS A 394 26.30 -14.99 -8.49
N GLY A 395 26.18 -14.57 -9.75
CA GLY A 395 24.91 -14.41 -10.45
C GLY A 395 24.62 -12.97 -10.85
N PHE A 396 23.46 -12.77 -11.47
CA PHE A 396 23.01 -11.44 -11.93
C PHE A 396 22.80 -10.46 -10.77
N GLN A 397 22.58 -10.98 -9.57
CA GLN A 397 22.44 -10.20 -8.35
C GLN A 397 23.71 -9.43 -8.00
N ASP A 398 24.89 -9.85 -8.49
CA ASP A 398 26.17 -9.17 -8.24
C ASP A 398 26.71 -8.44 -9.48
N PHE A 399 25.86 -8.12 -10.46
CA PHE A 399 26.27 -7.52 -11.72
C PHE A 399 26.75 -6.07 -11.55
N PRO A 400 28.04 -5.74 -11.77
CA PRO A 400 28.61 -4.42 -11.48
C PRO A 400 28.32 -3.40 -12.60
N LEU A 401 27.04 -3.06 -12.80
CA LEU A 401 26.57 -2.17 -13.88
C LEU A 401 27.32 -0.81 -13.92
N PHE A 402 27.68 -0.27 -12.76
CA PHE A 402 28.37 1.02 -12.61
C PHE A 402 29.89 0.87 -12.44
N GLY A 403 30.45 -0.31 -12.71
CA GLY A 403 31.86 -0.63 -12.56
C GLY A 403 32.24 -1.19 -11.17
N LEU A 404 33.43 -1.81 -11.09
CA LEU A 404 33.89 -2.54 -9.91
C LEU A 404 34.13 -1.65 -8.68
N TYR A 405 34.48 -0.37 -8.88
CA TYR A 405 34.63 0.57 -7.77
C TYR A 405 33.29 0.87 -7.09
N ALA A 406 32.25 1.16 -7.89
CA ALA A 406 30.90 1.38 -7.42
C ALA A 406 30.33 0.11 -6.74
N TYR A 407 30.60 -1.05 -7.33
CA TYR A 407 30.25 -2.36 -6.77
C TYR A 407 30.81 -2.57 -5.34
N ARG A 408 32.07 -2.16 -5.07
CA ARG A 408 32.64 -2.23 -3.71
C ARG A 408 31.90 -1.38 -2.68
N GLN A 409 31.27 -0.29 -3.13
CA GLN A 409 30.39 0.56 -2.32
C GLN A 409 28.92 0.11 -2.37
N ARG A 410 28.65 -1.10 -2.88
CA ARG A 410 27.31 -1.70 -3.05
C ARG A 410 26.41 -0.97 -4.04
N PHE A 411 26.97 -0.16 -4.95
CA PHE A 411 26.22 0.41 -6.08
C PHE A 411 26.28 -0.52 -7.28
N TYR A 412 25.25 -1.36 -7.40
CA TYR A 412 25.05 -2.27 -8.53
C TYR A 412 23.55 -2.54 -8.70
N PHE A 413 23.17 -3.09 -9.85
CA PHE A 413 21.79 -3.42 -10.17
C PHE A 413 21.59 -4.92 -9.96
N ASP A 414 20.64 -5.31 -9.11
CA ASP A 414 20.44 -6.73 -8.76
C ASP A 414 19.46 -7.46 -9.69
N PHE A 415 18.84 -6.72 -10.61
CA PHE A 415 17.85 -7.20 -11.56
C PHE A 415 16.65 -7.90 -10.89
N SER A 416 16.25 -7.51 -9.66
CA SER A 416 15.10 -8.06 -8.94
C SER A 416 13.78 -7.50 -9.48
N PRO A 417 12.92 -8.33 -10.10
CA PRO A 417 11.59 -7.89 -10.53
C PRO A 417 10.72 -7.46 -9.34
N SER A 418 10.86 -8.10 -8.17
CA SER A 418 10.11 -7.73 -6.97
C SER A 418 10.39 -6.30 -6.56
N LEU A 419 11.66 -5.89 -6.46
CA LEU A 419 12.03 -4.54 -6.04
C LEU A 419 11.61 -3.49 -7.08
N VAL A 420 11.71 -3.82 -8.38
CA VAL A 420 11.17 -2.99 -9.46
C VAL A 420 9.64 -2.85 -9.33
N GLY A 421 8.92 -3.92 -9.04
CA GLY A 421 7.48 -3.93 -8.82
C GLY A 421 7.07 -3.07 -7.61
N VAL A 422 7.74 -3.22 -6.46
CA VAL A 422 7.53 -2.35 -5.30
C VAL A 422 7.82 -0.89 -5.67
N GLY A 423 8.88 -0.64 -6.45
CA GLY A 423 9.23 0.68 -6.98
C GLY A 423 8.18 1.32 -7.89
N MET A 424 7.37 0.51 -8.59
CA MET A 424 6.23 0.98 -9.38
C MET A 424 5.02 1.37 -8.51
N ILE A 425 4.84 0.73 -7.36
CA ILE A 425 3.72 1.02 -6.44
C ILE A 425 4.05 2.20 -5.53
N CYS A 426 5.28 2.28 -5.03
CA CYS A 426 5.73 3.35 -4.15
C CYS A 426 5.67 4.73 -4.84
N PRO A 427 5.33 5.82 -4.11
CA PRO A 427 5.46 7.16 -4.64
C PRO A 427 6.90 7.44 -5.07
N TYR A 428 7.09 8.06 -6.24
CA TYR A 428 8.42 8.36 -6.77
C TYR A 428 9.28 9.19 -5.80
N LEU A 429 8.65 10.06 -4.98
CA LEU A 429 9.34 10.85 -3.95
C LEU A 429 10.06 9.93 -2.95
N ILE A 430 9.44 8.82 -2.56
CA ILE A 430 10.01 7.86 -1.62
C ILE A 430 11.21 7.15 -2.25
N ASN A 431 11.08 6.66 -3.48
CA ASN A 431 12.17 5.94 -4.15
C ASN A 431 13.37 6.84 -4.46
N PHE A 432 13.13 8.08 -4.88
CA PHE A 432 14.23 9.03 -5.05
C PHE A 432 14.83 9.49 -3.72
N SER A 433 14.06 9.53 -2.63
CA SER A 433 14.60 9.76 -1.29
C SER A 433 15.49 8.60 -0.84
N LEU A 434 15.10 7.35 -1.13
CA LEU A 434 15.94 6.16 -0.91
C LEU A 434 17.25 6.28 -1.70
N LEU A 435 17.18 6.64 -2.99
CA LEU A 435 18.37 6.81 -3.82
C LEU A 435 19.27 7.94 -3.30
N PHE A 436 18.69 9.06 -2.88
CA PHE A 436 19.42 10.17 -2.27
C PHE A 436 20.14 9.75 -0.98
N GLY A 437 19.44 9.01 -0.12
CA GLY A 437 19.99 8.42 1.09
C GLY A 437 21.12 7.43 0.83
N ALA A 438 21.01 6.63 -0.23
CA ALA A 438 22.04 5.71 -0.68
C ALA A 438 23.32 6.45 -1.12
N VAL A 439 23.18 7.53 -1.88
CA VAL A 439 24.30 8.39 -2.32
C VAL A 439 24.97 9.04 -1.12
N ILE A 440 24.21 9.61 -0.18
CA ILE A 440 24.78 10.22 1.03
C ILE A 440 25.52 9.18 1.87
N SER A 441 24.87 8.06 2.18
CA SER A 441 25.42 7.06 3.09
C SER A 441 26.62 6.35 2.47
N SER A 442 26.41 5.64 1.37
CA SER A 442 27.42 4.74 0.78
C SER A 442 28.31 5.42 -0.24
N GLY A 443 27.83 6.49 -0.89
CA GLY A 443 28.64 7.25 -1.85
C GLY A 443 29.58 8.25 -1.19
N ILE A 444 29.19 8.87 -0.08
CA ILE A 444 29.93 9.98 0.54
C ILE A 444 30.40 9.61 1.95
N MET A 445 29.47 9.30 2.86
CA MET A 445 29.74 9.24 4.29
C MET A 445 30.59 8.04 4.71
N TRP A 446 30.27 6.81 4.27
CA TRP A 446 31.05 5.62 4.60
C TRP A 446 32.48 5.67 4.04
N PRO A 447 32.73 6.07 2.77
CA PRO A 447 34.09 6.26 2.27
C PRO A 447 34.90 7.31 3.04
N LEU A 448 34.28 8.42 3.46
CA LEU A 448 34.96 9.45 4.27
C LEU A 448 35.32 8.93 5.67
N LEU A 449 34.42 8.19 6.32
CA LEU A 449 34.70 7.52 7.59
C LEU A 449 35.79 6.46 7.46
N GLN A 450 35.81 5.68 6.37
CA GLN A 450 36.86 4.69 6.12
C GLN A 450 38.24 5.32 6.03
N LYS A 451 38.37 6.53 5.46
CA LYS A 451 39.65 7.28 5.45
C LYS A 451 40.15 7.67 6.84
N LYS A 452 39.29 7.64 7.86
CA LYS A 452 39.62 7.93 9.27
C LYS A 452 39.92 6.68 10.10
N GLN A 453 40.00 5.52 9.45
CA GLN A 453 40.47 4.28 10.08
C GLN A 453 41.91 4.45 10.58
N GLY A 454 42.17 4.03 11.82
CA GLY A 454 43.44 4.22 12.54
C GLY A 454 43.42 5.39 13.52
N GLU A 455 42.64 6.45 13.27
CA GLU A 455 42.54 7.62 14.14
C GLU A 455 41.25 7.60 15.01
N TRP A 456 40.11 7.33 14.36
CA TRP A 456 38.79 7.37 14.98
C TRP A 456 38.29 6.00 15.43
N PHE A 457 38.73 4.94 14.74
CA PHE A 457 38.47 3.54 15.08
C PHE A 457 39.61 2.66 14.57
N THR A 458 39.92 1.58 15.28
CA THR A 458 41.07 0.71 15.01
C THR A 458 40.68 -0.64 14.42
N ASP A 459 39.46 -1.12 14.69
CA ASP A 459 39.00 -2.43 14.23
C ASP A 459 38.71 -2.41 12.71
N PRO A 460 39.43 -3.22 11.90
CA PRO A 460 39.22 -3.32 10.46
C PRO A 460 37.96 -4.13 10.10
N SER A 461 37.38 -4.85 11.06
CA SER A 461 36.19 -5.66 10.82
C SER A 461 35.00 -4.78 10.43
N ARG A 462 34.39 -5.11 9.28
CA ARG A 462 33.17 -4.46 8.80
C ARG A 462 31.94 -4.84 9.60
N SER A 463 31.98 -5.89 10.43
CA SER A 463 30.84 -6.36 11.24
C SER A 463 30.86 -5.82 12.67
N SER A 464 32.05 -5.52 13.21
CA SER A 464 32.25 -5.09 14.60
C SER A 464 31.72 -3.68 14.87
N PHE A 465 31.06 -3.50 16.02
CA PHE A 465 30.64 -2.17 16.51
C PHE A 465 31.81 -1.31 16.99
N ARG A 466 33.00 -1.90 17.21
CA ARG A 466 34.24 -1.13 17.45
C ARG A 466 34.79 -0.51 16.16
N GLY A 467 34.37 -1.04 15.01
CA GLY A 467 34.74 -0.57 13.67
C GLY A 467 33.67 0.36 13.07
N ILE A 468 33.56 0.34 11.74
CA ILE A 468 32.66 1.25 11.01
C ILE A 468 31.16 1.09 11.37
N ASN A 469 30.74 -0.10 11.79
CA ASN A 469 29.33 -0.33 12.17
C ASN A 469 28.92 0.45 13.42
N GLY A 470 29.87 0.80 14.29
CA GLY A 470 29.67 1.69 15.43
C GLY A 470 29.24 3.11 15.04
N TYR A 471 29.33 3.48 13.76
CA TYR A 471 28.74 4.70 13.21
C TYR A 471 27.47 4.42 12.42
N LYS A 472 27.49 3.39 11.56
CA LYS A 472 26.39 3.08 10.63
C LYS A 472 25.05 2.90 11.35
N VAL A 473 25.02 2.01 12.34
CA VAL A 473 23.78 1.65 13.03
C VAL A 473 23.28 2.80 13.90
N PRO A 474 24.08 3.41 14.79
CA PRO A 474 23.60 4.50 15.65
C PRO A 474 23.16 5.76 14.89
N MET A 475 23.86 6.15 13.81
CA MET A 475 23.49 7.32 13.01
C MET A 475 22.16 7.14 12.27
N GLY A 476 21.96 5.99 11.62
CA GLY A 476 20.68 5.69 10.96
C GLY A 476 19.52 5.66 11.96
N VAL A 477 19.75 5.10 13.15
CA VAL A 477 18.74 5.08 14.20
C VAL A 477 18.38 6.48 14.67
N SER A 478 19.39 7.35 14.80
CA SER A 478 19.18 8.73 15.25
C SER A 478 18.37 9.54 14.26
N LEU A 479 18.59 9.36 12.95
CA LEU A 479 17.75 9.97 11.91
C LEU A 479 16.29 9.51 12.01
N VAL A 480 16.08 8.20 12.15
CA VAL A 480 14.75 7.60 12.27
C VAL A 480 14.02 8.12 13.51
N LEU A 481 14.68 8.12 14.67
CA LEU A 481 14.11 8.65 15.91
C LEU A 481 13.76 10.14 15.82
N GLY A 482 14.61 10.94 15.15
CA GLY A 482 14.37 12.36 14.93
C GLY A 482 13.11 12.63 14.11
N ASP A 483 12.98 11.98 12.95
CA ASP A 483 11.78 12.09 12.10
C ASP A 483 10.54 11.62 12.84
N SER A 484 10.65 10.48 13.51
CA SER A 484 9.52 9.87 14.17
C SER A 484 8.99 10.71 15.33
N LEU A 485 9.89 11.32 16.09
CA LEU A 485 9.53 12.25 17.15
C LEU A 485 8.79 13.47 16.57
N PHE A 486 9.27 14.02 15.45
CA PHE A 486 8.60 15.12 14.77
C PHE A 486 7.19 14.72 14.29
N GLN A 487 7.05 13.54 13.67
CA GLN A 487 5.75 13.06 13.18
C GLN A 487 4.77 12.83 14.32
N LEU A 488 5.22 12.20 15.42
CA LEU A 488 4.38 12.00 16.60
C LEU A 488 3.91 13.35 17.17
N CYS A 489 4.83 14.30 17.35
CA CYS A 489 4.48 15.64 17.85
C CYS A 489 3.48 16.34 16.91
N SER A 490 3.69 16.28 15.60
CA SER A 490 2.80 16.85 14.58
C SER A 490 1.39 16.26 14.66
N VAL A 491 1.27 14.93 14.78
CA VAL A 491 -0.02 14.24 14.93
C VAL A 491 -0.69 14.64 16.23
N SER A 492 0.03 14.59 17.36
CA SER A 492 -0.50 14.96 18.67
C SER A 492 -1.00 16.41 18.70
N ILE A 493 -0.27 17.34 18.08
CA ILE A 493 -0.68 18.75 17.97
C ILE A 493 -1.95 18.88 17.12
N LYS A 494 -2.04 18.20 15.98
CA LYS A 494 -3.25 18.21 15.13
C LYS A 494 -4.45 17.64 15.88
N ALA A 495 -4.29 16.52 16.57
CA ALA A 495 -5.33 15.89 17.38
C ALA A 495 -5.77 16.80 18.53
N ALA A 496 -4.82 17.39 19.27
CA ALA A 496 -5.12 18.33 20.35
C ALA A 496 -5.88 19.56 19.84
N ARG A 497 -5.50 20.14 18.71
CA ARG A 497 -6.22 21.27 18.09
C ARG A 497 -7.63 20.89 17.68
N HIS A 498 -7.82 19.69 17.11
CA HIS A 498 -9.14 19.19 16.73
C HIS A 498 -10.04 19.04 17.96
N LEU A 499 -9.54 18.39 19.02
CA LEU A 499 -10.27 18.25 20.28
C LEU A 499 -10.57 19.60 20.93
N TRP A 500 -9.64 20.54 20.90
CA TRP A 500 -9.83 21.87 21.47
C TRP A 500 -10.90 22.65 20.71
N LYS A 501 -10.87 22.64 19.38
CA LYS A 501 -11.88 23.28 18.52
C LYS A 501 -13.26 22.63 18.69
N GLN A 502 -13.31 21.30 18.82
CA GLN A 502 -14.55 20.56 19.07
C GLN A 502 -15.15 20.92 20.43
N ASN A 503 -14.32 21.01 21.48
CA ASN A 503 -14.77 21.39 22.81
C ASN A 503 -15.21 22.87 22.87
N GLN A 504 -14.54 23.74 22.13
CA GLN A 504 -14.89 25.15 21.99
C GLN A 504 -16.24 25.33 21.25
N ASN A 505 -16.48 24.57 20.18
CA ASN A 505 -17.79 24.52 19.51
C ASN A 505 -18.88 23.95 20.44
N ARG A 506 -18.55 22.97 21.29
CA ARG A 506 -19.49 22.39 22.27
C ARG A 506 -19.86 23.36 23.40
N GLN A 507 -18.93 24.24 23.80
CA GLN A 507 -19.18 25.33 24.77
C GLN A 507 -19.90 26.55 24.17
N GLN A 508 -19.66 26.88 22.90
CA GLN A 508 -20.45 27.90 22.19
C GLN A 508 -21.88 27.42 21.89
N GLY A 509 -22.08 26.13 21.62
CA GLY A 509 -23.41 25.54 21.47
C GLY A 509 -24.26 25.52 22.75
N SER A 510 -23.64 25.59 23.93
CA SER A 510 -24.38 25.66 25.21
C SER A 510 -24.72 27.09 25.67
N THR A 511 -24.27 28.13 24.97
CA THR A 511 -24.60 29.55 25.26
C THR A 511 -25.57 30.17 24.26
N LEU A 512 -25.95 29.46 23.18
CA LEU A 512 -26.98 29.87 22.21
C LEU A 512 -28.16 28.87 22.13
N SER A 513 -28.57 28.29 23.25
CA SER A 513 -29.84 27.55 23.33
C SER A 513 -31.00 28.50 23.61
N ASN A 514 -31.42 29.24 22.58
CA ASN A 514 -32.83 29.62 22.34
C ASN A 514 -32.94 30.31 20.97
N GLY A 515 -33.29 29.54 19.94
CA GLY A 515 -33.68 30.07 18.62
C GLY A 515 -33.15 29.25 17.45
N ASP A 516 -34.05 28.47 16.86
CA ASP A 516 -34.00 27.78 15.56
C ASP A 516 -32.86 26.81 15.24
N GLY A 517 -33.27 25.55 15.07
CA GLY A 517 -32.45 24.47 14.55
C GLY A 517 -32.12 24.63 13.07
N GLY A 518 -30.92 24.18 12.72
CA GLY A 518 -30.49 24.02 11.33
C GLY A 518 -29.20 24.76 11.03
N GLY A 519 -28.05 24.20 11.44
CA GLY A 519 -26.77 24.82 11.09
C GLY A 519 -25.55 24.12 11.66
N SER A 520 -25.29 22.87 11.28
CA SER A 520 -23.93 22.29 11.35
C SER A 520 -23.85 20.97 10.58
N SER A 521 -24.10 21.00 9.26
CA SER A 521 -23.79 19.85 8.37
C SER A 521 -23.13 20.24 7.05
N CYS A 522 -22.89 21.53 6.80
CA CYS A 522 -22.49 22.00 5.47
C CYS A 522 -20.99 21.84 5.14
N ASP A 523 -20.12 21.62 6.12
CA ASP A 523 -18.67 21.49 5.88
C ASP A 523 -18.21 20.03 5.72
N ASP A 524 -18.83 19.07 6.44
CA ASP A 524 -18.50 17.63 6.32
C ASP A 524 -19.08 17.00 5.04
N GLU A 525 -20.27 17.42 4.59
CA GLU A 525 -20.89 16.91 3.35
C GLU A 525 -20.16 17.38 2.07
N ALA A 526 -19.46 18.51 2.13
CA ALA A 526 -18.72 19.07 1.00
C ALA A 526 -17.39 18.35 0.73
N GLU A 527 -16.72 17.82 1.76
CA GLU A 527 -15.52 16.99 1.56
C GLU A 527 -15.87 15.57 1.09
N GLU A 528 -16.98 14.97 1.57
CA GLU A 528 -17.46 13.67 1.09
C GLU A 528 -17.87 13.70 -0.39
N GLN A 529 -18.45 14.80 -0.88
CA GLN A 529 -18.82 14.94 -2.30
C GLN A 529 -17.61 14.98 -3.26
N SER A 530 -16.38 15.19 -2.77
CA SER A 530 -15.16 15.23 -3.57
C SER A 530 -14.39 13.89 -3.65
N SER A 531 -14.73 12.89 -2.83
CA SER A 531 -14.02 11.59 -2.80
C SER A 531 -14.58 10.59 -3.82
N SER A 532 -13.68 9.85 -4.49
CA SER A 532 -14.03 8.75 -5.42
C SER A 532 -15.03 7.75 -4.80
N TYR A 533 -15.90 7.15 -5.63
CA TYR A 533 -16.87 6.12 -5.20
C TYR A 533 -16.20 4.99 -4.40
N ASP A 534 -15.02 4.55 -4.84
CA ASP A 534 -14.20 3.55 -4.15
C ASP A 534 -13.85 3.99 -2.72
N ASP A 535 -13.38 5.24 -2.56
CA ASP A 535 -12.97 5.78 -1.26
C ASP A 535 -14.17 5.90 -0.31
N ARG A 536 -15.34 6.34 -0.79
CA ARG A 536 -16.56 6.40 0.03
C ARG A 536 -16.97 5.03 0.54
N ARG A 537 -17.07 4.05 -0.37
CA ARG A 537 -17.53 2.70 -0.02
C ARG A 537 -16.55 1.99 0.93
N ARG A 538 -15.24 2.16 0.70
CA ARG A 538 -14.20 1.63 1.60
C ARG A 538 -14.27 2.27 2.98
N ASN A 539 -14.40 3.60 3.05
CA ASN A 539 -14.54 4.31 4.33
C ASN A 539 -15.79 3.88 5.09
N GLN A 540 -16.93 3.73 4.43
CA GLN A 540 -18.18 3.32 5.06
C GLN A 540 -18.05 1.97 5.77
N ILE A 541 -17.48 0.97 5.10
CA ILE A 541 -17.33 -0.39 5.67
C ILE A 541 -16.23 -0.42 6.73
N PHE A 542 -15.11 0.26 6.48
CA PHE A 542 -14.00 0.31 7.42
C PHE A 542 -14.35 1.02 8.73
N GLN A 543 -15.16 2.07 8.66
CA GLN A 543 -15.62 2.82 9.84
C GLN A 543 -16.85 2.17 10.50
N GLY A 544 -17.67 1.41 9.77
CA GLY A 544 -18.82 0.71 10.34
C GLY A 544 -18.44 -0.35 11.38
N ASP A 545 -17.37 -1.10 11.11
CA ASP A 545 -16.85 -2.15 12.01
C ASP A 545 -15.58 -1.68 12.76
N TYR A 546 -15.55 -0.43 13.24
CA TYR A 546 -14.37 0.11 13.91
C TYR A 546 -14.08 -0.58 15.25
N ILE A 547 -12.79 -0.80 15.55
CA ILE A 547 -12.36 -1.33 16.85
C ILE A 547 -12.23 -0.16 17.84
N PRO A 548 -12.91 -0.18 19.00
CA PRO A 548 -12.85 0.93 19.94
C PRO A 548 -11.46 1.16 20.54
N MET A 549 -11.07 2.42 20.69
CA MET A 549 -9.76 2.80 21.24
C MET A 549 -9.52 2.26 22.66
N HIS A 550 -10.55 2.26 23.51
CA HIS A 550 -10.42 1.75 24.88
C HIS A 550 -10.12 0.24 24.91
N PHE A 551 -10.68 -0.52 23.97
CA PHE A 551 -10.37 -1.94 23.83
C PHE A 551 -8.91 -2.16 23.47
N ALA A 552 -8.39 -1.36 22.53
CA ALA A 552 -6.98 -1.40 22.15
C ALA A 552 -6.05 -1.05 23.32
N LEU A 553 -6.31 0.06 24.01
CA LEU A 553 -5.48 0.50 25.15
C LEU A 553 -5.52 -0.50 26.31
N ALA A 554 -6.71 -1.00 26.66
CA ALA A 554 -6.87 -1.99 27.73
C ALA A 554 -6.17 -3.30 27.38
N GLY A 555 -6.32 -3.81 26.14
CA GLY A 555 -5.63 -5.01 25.68
C GLY A 555 -4.12 -4.87 25.76
N TYR A 556 -3.57 -3.74 25.28
CA TYR A 556 -2.14 -3.47 25.37
C TYR A 556 -1.64 -3.42 26.81
N ALA A 557 -2.34 -2.71 27.69
CA ALA A 557 -1.96 -2.59 29.10
C ALA A 557 -2.00 -3.94 29.83
N ILE A 558 -3.05 -4.75 29.59
CA ILE A 558 -3.19 -6.08 30.21
C ILE A 558 -2.08 -7.02 29.73
N PHE A 559 -1.92 -7.21 28.43
CA PHE A 559 -0.91 -8.12 27.90
C PHE A 559 0.52 -7.63 28.16
N GLY A 560 0.77 -6.32 28.13
CA GLY A 560 2.07 -5.73 28.50
C GLY A 560 2.41 -5.94 29.97
N THR A 561 1.43 -5.81 30.88
CA THR A 561 1.63 -6.08 32.32
C THR A 561 1.90 -7.56 32.58
N ILE A 562 1.11 -8.45 31.97
CA ILE A 562 1.33 -9.90 32.05
C ILE A 562 2.74 -10.25 31.53
N SER A 563 3.12 -9.74 30.36
CA SER A 563 4.45 -9.96 29.79
C SER A 563 5.57 -9.46 30.70
N THR A 564 5.41 -8.28 31.32
CA THR A 564 6.37 -7.71 32.29
C THR A 564 6.57 -8.60 33.52
N ILE A 565 5.54 -9.33 33.96
CA ILE A 565 5.59 -10.22 35.12
C ILE A 565 6.17 -11.60 34.76
N PHE A 566 5.85 -12.14 33.59
CA PHE A 566 6.20 -13.51 33.21
C PHE A 566 7.49 -13.64 32.39
N VAL A 567 7.88 -12.66 31.57
CA VAL A 567 9.12 -12.72 30.79
C VAL A 567 10.36 -12.90 31.69
N PRO A 568 10.52 -12.17 32.81
CA PRO A 568 11.61 -12.40 33.78
C PRO A 568 11.60 -13.80 34.42
N ARG A 569 10.46 -14.48 34.49
CA ARG A 569 10.37 -15.86 35.01
C ARG A 569 10.83 -16.88 33.98
N VAL A 570 10.64 -16.60 32.69
CA VAL A 570 11.15 -17.43 31.59
C VAL A 570 12.66 -17.23 31.43
N PHE A 571 13.13 -15.97 31.54
CA PHE A 571 14.52 -15.57 31.40
C PHE A 571 14.99 -14.78 32.64
N PRO A 572 15.58 -15.44 33.65
CA PRO A 572 15.98 -14.80 34.91
C PRO A 572 17.00 -13.66 34.77
N GLN A 573 17.71 -13.58 33.64
CA GLN A 573 18.71 -12.55 33.35
C GLN A 573 18.10 -11.15 33.16
N ILE A 574 16.82 -11.06 32.77
CA ILE A 574 16.13 -9.78 32.58
C ILE A 574 15.17 -9.49 33.75
N ARG A 575 15.31 -8.32 34.39
CA ARG A 575 14.38 -7.87 35.44
C ARG A 575 13.12 -7.21 34.88
N TYR A 576 12.05 -7.19 35.68
CA TYR A 576 10.76 -6.58 35.35
C TYR A 576 10.86 -5.10 34.93
N GLN A 577 11.78 -4.32 35.51
CA GLN A 577 11.98 -2.91 35.17
C GLN A 577 12.40 -2.72 33.70
N HIS A 578 13.24 -3.61 33.18
CA HIS A 578 13.69 -3.56 31.80
C HIS A 578 12.54 -3.87 30.83
N VAL A 579 11.76 -4.92 31.13
CA VAL A 579 10.61 -5.31 30.30
C VAL A 579 9.52 -4.23 30.33
N ALA A 580 9.26 -3.63 31.48
CA ALA A 580 8.33 -2.51 31.62
C ALA A 580 8.76 -1.32 30.74
N LEU A 581 10.06 -0.99 30.72
CA LEU A 581 10.57 0.07 29.86
C LEU A 581 10.44 -0.28 28.37
N CYS A 582 10.69 -1.53 27.97
CA CYS A 582 10.43 -1.97 26.60
C CYS A 582 8.97 -1.71 26.20
N TYR A 583 8.00 -2.06 27.04
CA TYR A 583 6.59 -1.81 26.79
C TYR A 583 6.20 -0.33 26.86
N ALA A 584 6.88 0.48 27.66
CA ALA A 584 6.66 1.93 27.68
C ALA A 584 7.12 2.60 26.38
N LEU A 585 8.24 2.14 25.80
CA LEU A 585 8.82 2.70 24.58
C LEU A 585 8.25 2.09 23.29
N ALA A 586 7.69 0.88 23.37
CA ALA A 586 7.24 0.13 22.20
C ALA A 586 6.14 0.83 21.36
N PRO A 587 5.14 1.54 21.90
CA PRO A 587 4.12 2.22 21.08
C PRO A 587 4.71 3.31 20.19
N LEU A 588 5.65 4.08 20.72
CA LEU A 588 6.39 5.07 19.94
C LEU A 588 7.09 4.37 18.77
N LEU A 589 7.93 3.38 19.06
CA LEU A 589 8.72 2.69 18.04
C LEU A 589 7.85 1.88 17.05
N ALA A 590 6.72 1.33 17.50
CA ALA A 590 5.77 0.60 16.66
C ALA A 590 5.07 1.53 15.67
N PHE A 591 4.74 2.76 16.07
CA PHE A 591 4.26 3.79 15.14
C PHE A 591 5.34 4.14 14.11
N CYS A 592 6.58 4.40 14.56
CA CYS A 592 7.71 4.72 13.67
C CYS A 592 7.89 3.65 12.60
N ASN A 593 7.91 2.40 13.04
CA ASN A 593 8.14 1.25 12.17
C ASN A 593 6.98 1.01 11.20
N ALA A 594 5.74 1.08 11.69
CA ALA A 594 4.57 0.91 10.83
C ALA A 594 4.42 2.05 9.82
N TYR A 595 4.82 3.27 10.18
CA TYR A 595 4.87 4.41 9.27
C TYR A 595 5.94 4.22 8.18
N ALA A 596 7.15 3.81 8.57
CA ALA A 596 8.21 3.46 7.64
C ALA A 596 7.75 2.36 6.67
N ALA A 597 7.20 1.27 7.20
CA ALA A 597 6.66 0.17 6.41
C ALA A 597 5.53 0.62 5.47
N GLY A 598 4.64 1.52 5.92
CA GLY A 598 3.57 2.07 5.10
C GLY A 598 4.04 2.92 3.93
N LEU A 599 5.21 3.56 4.03
CA LEU A 599 5.80 4.37 2.96
C LEU A 599 6.71 3.57 2.03
N THR A 600 7.55 2.69 2.57
CA THR A 600 8.67 2.07 1.84
C THR A 600 8.56 0.55 1.70
N ASP A 601 7.53 -0.06 2.27
CA ASP A 601 7.34 -1.52 2.36
C ASP A 601 8.34 -2.25 3.26
N TRP A 602 9.17 -1.51 4.00
CA TRP A 602 10.24 -2.07 4.82
C TRP A 602 10.01 -1.85 6.31
N SER A 603 10.19 -2.92 7.08
CA SER A 603 10.18 -2.90 8.54
C SER A 603 11.61 -2.84 9.08
N LEU A 604 11.87 -1.84 9.93
CA LEU A 604 13.12 -1.64 10.65
C LEU A 604 13.14 -2.36 12.00
N GLY A 605 12.17 -3.25 12.28
CA GLY A 605 12.01 -3.94 13.57
C GLY A 605 13.31 -4.55 14.11
N THR A 606 14.07 -5.27 13.27
CA THR A 606 15.34 -5.91 13.66
C THR A 606 16.45 -4.91 14.01
N ILE A 607 16.40 -3.71 13.44
CA ILE A 607 17.36 -2.63 13.74
C ILE A 607 17.07 -2.04 15.13
N TYR A 608 15.79 -1.77 15.43
CA TYR A 608 15.38 -1.38 16.78
C TYR A 608 15.71 -2.46 17.81
N GLY A 609 15.56 -3.73 17.43
CA GLY A 609 16.02 -4.86 18.21
C GLY A 609 17.50 -4.76 18.60
N LYS A 610 18.39 -4.53 17.62
CA LYS A 610 19.83 -4.37 17.87
C LYS A 610 20.16 -3.23 18.83
N LEU A 611 19.42 -2.13 18.80
CA LEU A 611 19.56 -1.07 19.81
C LEU A 611 19.13 -1.54 21.19
N ALA A 612 18.02 -2.27 21.29
CA ALA A 612 17.57 -2.82 22.55
C ALA A 612 18.63 -3.78 23.13
N ILE A 613 19.27 -4.60 22.30
CA ILE A 613 20.44 -5.39 22.74
C ILE A 613 21.49 -4.48 23.35
N PHE A 614 21.88 -3.42 22.65
CA PHE A 614 22.92 -2.51 23.10
C PHE A 614 22.60 -1.81 24.43
N ILE A 615 21.39 -1.26 24.56
CA ILE A 615 20.94 -0.50 25.75
C ILE A 615 20.80 -1.42 26.96
N PHE A 616 20.03 -2.51 26.82
CA PHE A 616 19.71 -3.38 27.94
C PHE A 616 20.86 -4.32 28.30
N GLY A 617 21.67 -4.74 27.32
CA GLY A 617 22.88 -5.51 27.57
C GLY A 617 23.93 -4.70 28.32
N ALA A 618 24.14 -3.44 27.94
CA ALA A 618 25.02 -2.52 28.68
C ALA A 618 24.53 -2.24 30.10
N TRP A 619 23.21 -2.10 30.29
CA TRP A 619 22.63 -1.81 31.60
C TRP A 619 22.75 -2.99 32.57
N VAL A 620 22.49 -4.22 32.11
CA VAL A 620 22.58 -5.41 32.96
C VAL A 620 24.03 -5.79 33.24
N GLY A 621 24.93 -5.63 32.25
CA GLY A 621 26.37 -5.91 32.40
C GLY A 621 26.72 -7.41 32.44
N LYS A 622 28.03 -7.72 32.36
CA LYS A 622 28.51 -9.09 32.10
C LYS A 622 28.20 -10.05 33.25
N ALA A 623 28.45 -9.57 34.47
CA ALA A 623 28.30 -10.36 35.69
C ALA A 623 26.86 -10.85 35.93
N ALA A 624 25.85 -10.15 35.39
CA ALA A 624 24.44 -10.51 35.53
C ALA A 624 23.84 -11.15 34.26
N GLY A 625 24.67 -11.52 33.27
CA GLY A 625 24.20 -12.15 32.03
C GLY A 625 23.59 -11.16 31.03
N GLY A 626 24.14 -9.96 30.92
CA GLY A 626 23.63 -8.88 30.08
C GLY A 626 23.49 -9.23 28.60
N GLU A 627 24.29 -10.15 28.07
CA GLU A 627 24.18 -10.61 26.68
C GLU A 627 22.81 -11.25 26.41
N ILE A 628 22.40 -12.18 27.28
CA ILE A 628 21.09 -12.86 27.19
C ILE A 628 19.98 -11.86 27.50
N ALA A 629 20.13 -11.02 28.53
CA ALA A 629 19.14 -10.00 28.87
C ALA A 629 18.87 -9.02 27.71
N GLY A 630 19.92 -8.59 27.02
CA GLY A 630 19.84 -7.75 25.82
C GLY A 630 19.14 -8.44 24.66
N LEU A 631 19.43 -9.72 24.42
CA LEU A 631 18.75 -10.53 23.39
C LEU A 631 17.25 -10.74 23.71
N VAL A 632 16.89 -10.94 24.98
CA VAL A 632 15.48 -11.05 25.40
C VAL A 632 14.76 -9.70 25.24
N ALA A 633 15.37 -8.59 25.66
CA ALA A 633 14.81 -7.25 25.46
C ALA A 633 14.62 -6.94 23.97
N CYS A 634 15.59 -7.32 23.14
CA CYS A 634 15.48 -7.29 21.70
C CYS A 634 14.28 -8.10 21.20
N GLY A 635 14.09 -9.33 21.68
CA GLY A 635 12.94 -10.14 21.28
C GLY A 635 11.60 -9.46 21.59
N VAL A 636 11.45 -8.87 22.79
CA VAL A 636 10.23 -8.11 23.15
C VAL A 636 10.01 -6.96 22.15
N VAL A 637 11.04 -6.16 21.91
CA VAL A 637 10.99 -4.98 21.03
C VAL A 637 10.70 -5.38 19.57
N VAL A 638 11.41 -6.37 19.03
CA VAL A 638 11.26 -6.82 17.63
C VAL A 638 9.88 -7.43 17.39
N VAL A 639 9.41 -8.31 18.28
CA VAL A 639 8.09 -8.94 18.13
C VAL A 639 6.98 -7.89 18.18
N VAL A 640 7.03 -6.98 19.16
CA VAL A 640 6.01 -5.94 19.29
C VAL A 640 6.00 -5.02 18.07
N ILE A 641 7.15 -4.45 17.72
CA ILE A 641 7.24 -3.47 16.64
C ILE A 641 7.00 -4.09 15.25
N GLY A 642 7.54 -5.28 15.01
CA GLY A 642 7.45 -5.97 13.72
C GLY A 642 6.04 -6.47 13.45
N ASN A 643 5.43 -7.17 14.41
CA ASN A 643 4.10 -7.74 14.24
C ASN A 643 3.01 -6.66 14.21
N SER A 644 3.17 -5.55 14.95
CA SER A 644 2.26 -4.40 14.83
C SER A 644 2.33 -3.70 13.46
N ALA A 645 3.48 -3.71 12.79
CA ALA A 645 3.60 -3.16 11.43
C ALA A 645 2.95 -4.07 10.39
N GLU A 646 3.13 -5.39 10.52
CA GLU A 646 2.44 -6.38 9.68
C GLU A 646 0.92 -6.28 9.81
N LEU A 647 0.41 -6.13 11.04
CA LEU A 647 -1.01 -5.91 11.29
C LEU A 647 -1.55 -4.67 10.53
N MET A 648 -0.79 -3.58 10.46
CA MET A 648 -1.20 -2.39 9.69
C MET A 648 -1.23 -2.66 8.18
N GLN A 649 -0.29 -3.44 7.66
CA GLN A 649 -0.29 -3.90 6.27
C GLN A 649 -1.53 -4.74 5.94
N ASP A 650 -1.94 -5.61 6.86
CA ASP A 650 -3.16 -6.41 6.69
C ASP A 650 -4.43 -5.57 6.77
N PHE A 651 -4.48 -4.56 7.65
CA PHE A 651 -5.58 -3.58 7.64
C PHE A 651 -5.64 -2.80 6.32
N ARG A 652 -4.50 -2.43 5.73
CA ARG A 652 -4.47 -1.80 4.42
C ARG A 652 -5.04 -2.72 3.34
N THR A 653 -4.64 -3.99 3.38
CA THR A 653 -5.14 -5.02 2.46
C THR A 653 -6.66 -5.17 2.61
N GLY A 654 -7.15 -5.31 3.85
CA GLY A 654 -8.56 -5.42 4.18
C GLY A 654 -9.38 -4.19 3.77
N TYR A 655 -8.83 -2.98 3.94
CA TYR A 655 -9.47 -1.74 3.49
C TYR A 655 -9.71 -1.73 1.97
N LEU A 656 -8.73 -2.16 1.18
CA LEU A 656 -8.81 -2.18 -0.29
C LEU A 656 -9.69 -3.31 -0.85
N THR A 657 -10.14 -4.24 0.00
CA THR A 657 -10.95 -5.40 -0.40
C THR A 657 -12.30 -5.45 0.32
N LEU A 658 -12.67 -4.39 1.03
CA LEU A 658 -13.88 -4.33 1.86
C LEU A 658 -13.99 -5.52 2.84
N THR A 659 -12.88 -5.87 3.48
CA THR A 659 -12.86 -6.82 4.59
C THR A 659 -12.97 -6.05 5.90
N SER A 660 -13.77 -6.58 6.84
CA SER A 660 -14.02 -5.92 8.12
C SER A 660 -12.74 -5.82 8.94
N PRO A 661 -12.45 -4.67 9.59
CA PRO A 661 -11.34 -4.55 10.53
C PRO A 661 -11.39 -5.58 11.67
N ILE A 662 -12.58 -5.92 12.16
CA ILE A 662 -12.76 -6.95 13.20
C ILE A 662 -12.36 -8.32 12.64
N SER A 663 -12.75 -8.64 11.41
CA SER A 663 -12.34 -9.88 10.76
C SER A 663 -10.82 -9.93 10.59
N MET A 664 -10.18 -8.82 10.20
CA MET A 664 -8.71 -8.77 10.04
C MET A 664 -7.99 -8.98 11.37
N PHE A 665 -8.44 -8.29 12.43
CA PHE A 665 -7.89 -8.48 13.77
C PHE A 665 -8.06 -9.93 14.25
N ALA A 666 -9.23 -10.52 14.07
CA ALA A 666 -9.49 -11.92 14.46
C ALA A 666 -8.65 -12.91 13.66
N SER A 667 -8.46 -12.71 12.35
CA SER A 667 -7.55 -13.52 11.53
C SER A 667 -6.10 -13.42 12.01
N GLN A 668 -5.65 -12.22 12.40
CA GLN A 668 -4.34 -12.00 13.00
C GLN A 668 -4.18 -12.72 14.35
N VAL A 669 -5.20 -12.72 15.20
CA VAL A 669 -5.21 -13.50 16.44
C VAL A 669 -5.07 -15.01 16.16
N ILE A 670 -5.83 -15.54 15.19
CA ILE A 670 -5.76 -16.96 14.79
C ILE A 670 -4.36 -17.29 14.24
N GLY A 671 -3.86 -16.52 13.29
CA GLY A 671 -2.54 -16.73 12.69
C GLY A 671 -1.39 -16.59 13.69
N THR A 672 -1.47 -15.62 14.60
CA THR A 672 -0.50 -15.45 15.70
C THR A 672 -0.54 -16.64 16.65
N THR A 673 -1.74 -17.13 17.01
CA THR A 673 -1.89 -18.34 17.84
C THR A 673 -1.25 -19.54 17.16
N LEU A 674 -1.50 -19.73 15.86
CA LEU A 674 -0.87 -20.80 15.08
C LEU A 674 0.65 -20.64 15.06
N GLY A 675 1.17 -19.44 14.84
CA GLY A 675 2.61 -19.17 14.86
C GLY A 675 3.25 -19.46 16.22
N CYS A 676 2.61 -19.08 17.32
CA CYS A 676 3.11 -19.36 18.67
C CYS A 676 3.25 -20.87 18.94
N LEU A 677 2.40 -21.70 18.33
CA LEU A 677 2.44 -23.17 18.48
C LEU A 677 3.36 -23.84 17.45
N VAL A 678 3.20 -23.50 16.18
CA VAL A 678 3.86 -24.17 15.04
C VAL A 678 5.34 -23.81 14.97
N ASN A 679 5.70 -22.53 15.20
CA ASN A 679 7.07 -22.06 14.99
C ASN A 679 8.07 -22.73 15.97
N PRO A 680 7.80 -22.81 17.30
CA PRO A 680 8.66 -23.56 18.21
C PRO A 680 8.80 -25.04 17.87
N LEU A 681 7.72 -25.68 17.38
CA LEU A 681 7.75 -27.10 17.01
C LEU A 681 8.61 -27.35 15.77
N ILE A 682 8.49 -26.51 14.75
CA ILE A 682 9.32 -26.59 13.55
C ILE A 682 10.79 -26.34 13.90
N PHE A 683 11.07 -25.33 14.73
CA PHE A 683 12.42 -25.03 15.18
C PHE A 683 13.03 -26.18 16.00
N ALA A 684 12.26 -26.80 16.90
CA ALA A 684 12.68 -28.01 17.61
C ALA A 684 12.96 -29.18 16.65
N GLY A 685 12.17 -29.30 15.58
CA GLY A 685 12.42 -30.23 14.47
C GLY A 685 13.78 -30.00 13.81
N PHE A 686 14.12 -28.74 13.49
CA PHE A 686 15.45 -28.39 12.96
C PHE A 686 16.57 -28.75 13.94
N GLN A 687 16.42 -28.45 15.23
CA GLN A 687 17.38 -28.82 16.25
C GLN A 687 17.58 -30.34 16.36
N LYS A 688 16.51 -31.13 16.17
CA LYS A 688 16.58 -32.60 16.19
C LYS A 688 17.24 -33.18 14.94
N ILE A 689 16.97 -32.60 13.76
CA ILE A 689 17.51 -33.09 12.48
C ILE A 689 18.99 -32.74 12.32
N VAL A 690 19.37 -31.51 12.67
CA VAL A 690 20.75 -31.01 12.54
C VAL A 690 21.62 -31.42 13.74
N GLY A 691 20.99 -31.67 14.89
CA GLY A 691 21.66 -31.78 16.19
C GLY A 691 21.81 -30.39 16.81
N LYS A 692 21.45 -30.27 18.09
CA LYS A 692 21.50 -28.99 18.84
C LYS A 692 22.89 -28.33 18.75
N GLU A 693 23.94 -29.14 18.74
CA GLU A 693 25.33 -28.70 18.78
C GLU A 693 25.82 -28.11 17.46
N HIS A 694 25.24 -28.50 16.32
CA HIS A 694 25.68 -28.07 14.98
C HIS A 694 24.85 -26.89 14.42
N LEU A 695 23.73 -26.52 15.07
CA LEU A 695 22.88 -25.43 14.60
C LEU A 695 23.51 -24.07 14.94
N GLY A 696 23.93 -23.32 13.91
CA GLY A 696 24.64 -22.05 14.07
C GLY A 696 26.17 -22.16 14.07
N GLU A 697 26.70 -23.35 13.80
CA GLU A 697 28.13 -23.57 13.61
C GLU A 697 28.59 -23.07 12.23
N ALA A 698 29.73 -22.39 12.20
CA ALA A 698 30.30 -21.83 10.98
C ALA A 698 30.67 -22.94 9.98
N GLY A 699 30.31 -22.76 8.71
CA GLY A 699 30.58 -23.73 7.64
C GLY A 699 29.56 -24.87 7.53
N THR A 700 28.59 -24.95 8.44
CA THR A 700 27.45 -25.88 8.29
C THR A 700 26.39 -25.29 7.35
N PRO A 701 25.53 -26.12 6.73
CA PRO A 701 24.41 -25.63 5.92
C PRO A 701 23.47 -24.68 6.69
N TYR A 702 23.41 -24.79 8.02
CA TYR A 702 22.57 -23.98 8.90
C TYR A 702 23.41 -23.11 9.83
N ALA A 703 24.32 -22.32 9.24
CA ALA A 703 25.25 -21.45 9.96
C ALA A 703 24.56 -20.31 10.75
N ALA A 704 23.27 -20.04 10.51
CA ALA A 704 22.48 -19.02 11.17
C ALA A 704 23.21 -17.65 11.25
N PRO A 705 23.61 -17.07 10.11
CA PRO A 705 24.51 -15.91 10.06
C PRO A 705 23.95 -14.68 10.81
N MET A 706 22.63 -14.51 10.81
CA MET A 706 21.97 -13.44 11.56
C MET A 706 22.05 -13.64 13.07
N ALA A 707 22.00 -14.88 13.55
CA ALA A 707 22.18 -15.18 14.97
C ALA A 707 23.60 -14.86 15.44
N VAL A 708 24.61 -15.22 14.65
CA VAL A 708 26.02 -14.87 14.91
C VAL A 708 26.19 -13.35 15.01
N ALA A 709 25.57 -12.60 14.08
CA ALA A 709 25.60 -11.13 14.13
C ALA A 709 24.93 -10.58 15.41
N PHE A 710 23.78 -11.12 15.82
CA PHE A 710 23.07 -10.69 17.03
C PHE A 710 23.86 -11.02 18.31
N ARG A 711 24.47 -12.22 18.37
CA ARG A 711 25.35 -12.62 19.47
C ARG A 711 26.56 -11.69 19.59
N GLY A 712 27.23 -11.40 18.47
CA GLY A 712 28.37 -10.48 18.47
C GLY A 712 28.01 -9.09 19.00
N ILE A 713 26.80 -8.59 18.70
CA ILE A 713 26.29 -7.32 19.24
C ILE A 713 26.02 -7.43 20.74
N ALA A 714 25.42 -8.54 21.18
CA ALA A 714 25.14 -8.78 22.59
C ALA A 714 26.42 -8.82 23.43
N SER A 715 27.45 -9.51 22.95
CA SER A 715 28.79 -9.54 23.56
C SER A 715 29.38 -8.13 23.72
N LEU A 716 29.38 -7.35 22.65
CA LEU A 716 29.89 -5.98 22.64
C LEU A 716 29.07 -5.03 23.52
N SER A 717 27.76 -5.23 23.61
CA SER A 717 26.86 -4.34 24.37
C SER A 717 27.21 -4.29 25.85
N VAL A 718 27.65 -5.41 26.40
CA VAL A 718 27.91 -5.58 27.82
C VAL A 718 29.12 -4.77 28.30
N GLU A 719 30.04 -4.43 27.39
CA GLU A 719 31.18 -3.55 27.66
C GLU A 719 30.77 -2.05 27.68
N GLY A 720 29.55 -1.74 27.26
CA GLY A 720 28.92 -0.41 27.37
C GLY A 720 29.33 0.59 26.29
N ILE A 721 28.86 1.83 26.46
CA ILE A 721 28.97 2.94 25.47
C ILE A 721 30.44 3.30 25.15
N LYS A 722 31.39 3.02 26.06
CA LYS A 722 32.82 3.30 25.87
C LYS A 722 33.46 2.49 24.73
N THR A 723 32.79 1.45 24.25
CA THR A 723 33.22 0.66 23.09
C THR A 723 32.94 1.30 21.75
N LEU A 724 32.03 2.28 21.70
CA LEU A 724 31.71 2.96 20.45
C LEU A 724 32.90 3.81 20.01
N PRO A 725 33.20 3.83 18.70
CA PRO A 725 34.31 4.60 18.18
C PRO A 725 34.11 6.10 18.38
N LYS A 726 35.23 6.84 18.37
CA LYS A 726 35.27 8.27 18.75
C LYS A 726 34.26 9.09 17.95
N HIS A 727 33.64 10.10 18.57
CA HIS A 727 32.65 10.97 17.92
C HIS A 727 31.36 10.30 17.42
N SER A 728 31.16 8.98 17.58
CA SER A 728 29.94 8.30 17.13
C SER A 728 28.66 8.95 17.71
N ILE A 729 28.63 9.22 19.02
CA ILE A 729 27.48 9.87 19.69
C ILE A 729 27.27 11.31 19.19
N GLN A 730 28.35 12.05 18.91
CA GLN A 730 28.25 13.42 18.40
C GLN A 730 27.59 13.43 17.01
N LEU A 731 28.00 12.51 16.14
CA LEU A 731 27.39 12.33 14.82
C LEU A 731 25.93 11.88 14.93
N CYS A 732 25.59 11.04 15.91
CA CYS A 732 24.21 10.67 16.20
C CYS A 732 23.35 11.88 16.57
N MET A 733 23.84 12.76 17.46
CA MET A 733 23.13 13.99 17.82
C MET A 733 22.93 14.91 16.61
N VAL A 734 23.96 15.08 15.77
CA VAL A 734 23.85 15.88 14.53
C VAL A 734 22.80 15.29 13.60
N CYS A 735 22.82 13.98 13.37
CA CYS A 735 21.81 13.28 12.58
C CYS A 735 20.40 13.47 13.13
N PHE A 736 20.22 13.33 14.44
CA PHE A 736 18.92 13.50 15.09
C PHE A 736 18.33 14.90 14.87
N PHE A 737 19.12 15.95 15.10
CA PHE A 737 18.65 17.32 14.87
C PHE A 737 18.50 17.65 13.38
N LEU A 738 19.35 17.08 12.51
CA LEU A 738 19.21 17.23 11.06
C LEU A 738 17.88 16.66 10.55
N ALA A 739 17.50 15.47 11.02
CA ALA A 739 16.19 14.88 10.71
C ALA A 739 15.04 15.83 11.04
N ILE A 740 14.98 16.29 12.30
CA ILE A 740 13.96 17.24 12.76
C ILE A 740 13.97 18.52 11.93
N CYS A 741 15.15 19.04 11.56
CA CYS A 741 15.27 20.24 10.73
C CYS A 741 14.68 20.03 9.33
N VAL A 742 15.01 18.91 8.66
CA VAL A 742 14.48 18.58 7.33
C VAL A 742 12.96 18.42 7.38
N ASP A 743 12.43 17.81 8.44
CA ASP A 743 10.98 17.66 8.59
C ASP A 743 10.27 18.98 8.89
N CYS A 744 10.87 19.85 9.70
CA CYS A 744 10.38 21.21 9.92
C CYS A 744 10.33 22.00 8.61
N VAL A 745 11.39 21.91 7.79
CA VAL A 745 11.45 22.55 6.46
C VAL A 745 10.37 21.97 5.54
N THR A 746 10.18 20.65 5.56
CA THR A 746 9.14 19.98 4.77
C THR A 746 7.74 20.46 5.18
N ALA A 747 7.47 20.53 6.49
CA ALA A 747 6.20 21.02 7.01
C ALA A 747 5.96 22.50 6.66
N LEU A 748 6.99 23.34 6.74
CA LEU A 748 6.90 24.74 6.37
C LEU A 748 6.68 24.94 4.86
N ALA A 749 7.42 24.19 4.03
CA ALA A 749 7.26 24.20 2.58
C ALA A 749 5.84 23.76 2.16
N ASN A 750 5.28 22.79 2.88
CA ASN A 750 3.92 22.33 2.70
C ASN A 750 2.88 23.38 3.09
N ALA A 751 3.05 24.02 4.25
CA ALA A 751 2.15 25.06 4.76
C ALA A 751 2.16 26.33 3.88
N ARG A 752 3.35 26.75 3.43
CA ARG A 752 3.54 27.93 2.57
C ARG A 752 3.45 27.63 1.07
N LYS A 753 3.10 26.40 0.68
CA LYS A 753 2.95 25.94 -0.72
C LYS A 753 4.17 26.30 -1.60
N TRP A 754 5.38 26.06 -1.11
CA TRP A 754 6.60 26.29 -1.88
C TRP A 754 6.64 25.45 -3.15
N ARG A 755 7.18 26.01 -4.24
CA ARG A 755 7.36 25.28 -5.52
C ARG A 755 8.25 24.04 -5.36
N ALA A 756 9.20 24.07 -4.43
CA ALA A 756 10.14 22.98 -4.18
C ALA A 756 9.62 21.88 -3.24
N ARG A 757 8.34 21.89 -2.82
CA ARG A 757 7.83 20.91 -1.82
C ARG A 757 7.98 19.44 -2.27
N GLY A 758 7.95 19.18 -3.58
CA GLY A 758 8.10 17.85 -4.16
C GLY A 758 9.55 17.39 -4.35
N CYS A 759 10.53 18.22 -4.00
CA CYS A 759 11.96 17.91 -4.12
C CYS A 759 12.64 17.65 -2.77
N ILE A 760 11.96 17.94 -1.65
CA ILE A 760 12.51 17.72 -0.32
C ILE A 760 12.42 16.22 -0.01
N PRO A 761 13.55 15.55 0.30
CA PRO A 761 13.54 14.11 0.56
C PRO A 761 12.77 13.81 1.85
N ASN A 762 12.09 12.68 1.86
CA ASN A 762 11.51 12.12 3.08
C ASN A 762 12.63 11.51 3.93
N VAL A 763 12.79 11.96 5.17
CA VAL A 763 13.91 11.57 6.05
C VAL A 763 13.88 10.09 6.37
N MET A 764 12.70 9.52 6.67
CA MET A 764 12.56 8.07 6.90
C MET A 764 13.06 7.26 5.70
N ALA A 765 12.57 7.57 4.50
CA ALA A 765 13.00 6.89 3.27
C ALA A 765 14.50 7.06 3.03
N MET A 766 15.04 8.28 3.19
CA MET A 766 16.47 8.54 3.05
C MET A 766 17.35 7.74 4.02
N THR A 767 16.80 7.33 5.16
CA THR A 767 17.58 6.65 6.20
C THR A 767 17.73 5.14 5.98
N ILE A 768 16.78 4.48 5.33
CA ILE A 768 16.81 3.02 5.11
C ILE A 768 18.13 2.52 4.48
N PRO A 769 18.70 3.19 3.45
CA PRO A 769 19.98 2.82 2.86
C PRO A 769 21.19 2.87 3.82
N PHE A 770 21.09 3.59 4.94
CA PHE A 770 22.15 3.60 5.96
C PHE A 770 22.33 2.22 6.59
N PHE A 771 21.27 1.40 6.58
CA PHE A 771 21.27 0.04 7.12
C PHE A 771 21.48 -1.02 6.05
N LEU A 772 20.82 -0.88 4.91
CA LEU A 772 20.73 -1.92 3.88
C LEU A 772 21.69 -1.71 2.69
N GLY A 773 22.17 -0.49 2.47
CA GLY A 773 23.03 -0.13 1.33
C GLY A 773 22.26 0.43 0.12
N PRO A 774 22.93 0.66 -1.01
CA PRO A 774 22.35 1.30 -2.19
C PRO A 774 21.50 0.41 -3.09
N THR A 775 21.84 -0.87 -3.19
CA THR A 775 21.37 -1.78 -4.24
C THR A 775 19.87 -1.68 -4.47
N PHE A 776 19.08 -1.97 -3.44
CA PHE A 776 17.61 -1.99 -3.55
C PHE A 776 16.99 -0.63 -3.91
N ALA A 777 17.63 0.48 -3.53
CA ALA A 777 17.15 1.82 -3.84
C ALA A 777 17.24 2.11 -5.34
N ILE A 778 18.21 1.49 -6.04
CA ILE A 778 18.38 1.61 -7.49
C ILE A 778 17.24 0.87 -8.20
N ASP A 779 16.92 -0.35 -7.77
CA ASP A 779 15.86 -1.16 -8.38
C ASP A 779 14.47 -0.53 -8.18
N MET A 780 14.19 -0.04 -6.97
CA MET A 780 12.95 0.69 -6.69
C MET A 780 12.85 2.00 -7.48
N SER A 781 13.96 2.72 -7.65
CA SER A 781 14.00 3.94 -8.48
C SER A 781 13.75 3.64 -9.96
N LEU A 782 14.25 2.51 -10.46
CA LEU A 782 13.98 2.04 -11.82
C LEU A 782 12.48 1.76 -12.01
N GLY A 783 11.81 1.12 -11.04
CA GLY A 783 10.36 0.92 -11.07
C GLY A 783 9.58 2.23 -11.20
N SER A 784 9.95 3.25 -10.42
CA SER A 784 9.36 4.58 -10.54
C SER A 784 9.66 5.24 -11.89
N LEU A 785 10.86 5.09 -12.43
CA LEU A 785 11.21 5.60 -13.75
C LEU A 785 10.35 4.95 -14.84
N ILE A 786 10.17 3.62 -14.79
CA ILE A 786 9.29 2.87 -15.71
C ILE A 786 7.87 3.43 -15.65
N LEU A 787 7.32 3.63 -14.45
CA LEU A 787 5.96 4.15 -14.30
C LEU A 787 5.82 5.60 -14.80
N ILE A 788 6.82 6.46 -14.55
CA ILE A 788 6.82 7.85 -15.03
C ILE A 788 6.85 7.87 -16.57
N LEU A 789 7.70 7.06 -17.19
CA LEU A 789 7.77 6.95 -18.65
C LEU A 789 6.47 6.37 -19.23
N TRP A 790 5.90 5.35 -18.59
CA TRP A 790 4.64 4.75 -19.02
C TRP A 790 3.48 5.75 -18.91
N ARG A 791 3.35 6.50 -17.81
CA ARG A 791 2.33 7.55 -17.67
C ARG A 791 2.46 8.66 -18.71
N ARG A 792 3.68 8.99 -19.14
CA ARG A 792 3.93 9.95 -20.23
C ARG A 792 3.50 9.41 -21.60
N ALA A 793 3.63 8.10 -21.81
CA ALA A 793 3.23 7.46 -23.07
C ALA A 793 1.72 7.18 -23.14
N ASP A 794 1.14 6.60 -22.08
CA ASP A 794 -0.27 6.26 -21.96
C ASP A 794 -0.74 6.36 -20.50
N LYS A 795 -1.40 7.47 -20.17
CA LYS A 795 -1.90 7.74 -18.82
C LYS A 795 -3.04 6.78 -18.42
N GLN A 796 -3.93 6.43 -19.34
CA GLN A 796 -5.09 5.59 -19.04
C GLN A 796 -4.65 4.14 -18.76
N ALA A 797 -3.81 3.58 -19.63
CA ALA A 797 -3.27 2.23 -19.44
C ALA A 797 -2.42 2.14 -18.16
N ALA A 798 -1.55 3.12 -17.90
CA ALA A 798 -0.74 3.14 -16.69
C ALA A 798 -1.59 3.20 -15.41
N THR A 799 -2.68 3.98 -15.41
CA THR A 799 -3.57 4.09 -14.24
C THR A 799 -4.31 2.77 -13.98
N MET A 800 -4.76 2.08 -15.05
CA MET A 800 -5.50 0.82 -14.94
C MET A 800 -4.62 -0.41 -14.63
N LEU A 801 -3.40 -0.46 -15.18
CA LEU A 801 -2.57 -1.67 -15.20
C LEU A 801 -1.30 -1.59 -14.36
N SER A 802 -0.83 -0.41 -13.93
CA SER A 802 0.46 -0.30 -13.22
C SER A 802 0.53 -1.14 -11.95
N VAL A 803 -0.48 -1.06 -11.09
CA VAL A 803 -0.56 -1.86 -9.86
C VAL A 803 -0.62 -3.35 -10.17
N VAL A 804 -1.36 -3.73 -11.22
CA VAL A 804 -1.52 -5.14 -11.63
C VAL A 804 -0.22 -5.72 -12.19
N VAL A 805 0.49 -4.95 -13.02
CA VAL A 805 1.82 -5.31 -13.55
C VAL A 805 2.83 -5.43 -12.41
N ALA A 806 2.85 -4.45 -11.49
CA ALA A 806 3.72 -4.46 -10.33
C ALA A 806 3.45 -5.67 -9.43
N SER A 807 2.18 -5.98 -9.13
CA SER A 807 1.77 -7.18 -8.41
C SER A 807 2.22 -8.47 -9.11
N GLY A 808 2.17 -8.52 -10.44
CA GLY A 808 2.65 -9.67 -11.21
C GLY A 808 4.16 -9.85 -11.12
N LEU A 809 4.94 -8.76 -11.18
CA LEU A 809 6.39 -8.81 -10.97
C LEU A 809 6.74 -9.32 -9.56
N ILE A 810 6.12 -8.76 -8.52
CA ILE A 810 6.36 -9.18 -7.13
C ILE A 810 5.94 -10.64 -6.92
N CYS A 811 4.76 -11.03 -7.42
CA CYS A 811 4.25 -12.38 -7.23
C CYS A 811 5.05 -13.43 -8.01
N GLY A 812 5.50 -13.14 -9.23
CA GLY A 812 6.22 -14.12 -10.05
C GLY A 812 7.59 -14.45 -9.48
N ASP A 813 8.34 -13.44 -9.05
CA ASP A 813 9.62 -13.61 -8.37
C ASP A 813 9.44 -14.26 -6.98
N GLY A 814 8.46 -13.80 -6.19
CA GLY A 814 8.11 -14.42 -4.90
C GLY A 814 7.61 -15.87 -4.99
N LEU A 815 6.98 -16.26 -6.12
CA LEU A 815 6.55 -17.63 -6.36
C LEU A 815 7.74 -18.55 -6.69
N TRP A 816 8.76 -18.05 -7.39
CA TRP A 816 10.01 -18.80 -7.66
C TRP A 816 10.83 -19.09 -6.38
N ALA A 817 10.64 -18.29 -5.32
CA ALA A 817 11.23 -18.58 -4.01
C ALA A 817 10.81 -19.97 -3.46
N LEU A 818 9.62 -20.48 -3.81
CA LEU A 818 9.15 -21.80 -3.36
C LEU A 818 9.92 -22.96 -4.06
N PRO A 819 9.97 -23.08 -5.39
CA PRO A 819 10.79 -24.08 -6.07
C PRO A 819 12.27 -24.00 -5.71
N SER A 820 12.86 -22.81 -5.64
CA SER A 820 14.29 -22.66 -5.30
C SER A 820 14.59 -23.10 -3.87
N ALA A 821 13.72 -22.81 -2.90
CA ALA A 821 13.83 -23.33 -1.54
C ALA A 821 13.65 -24.86 -1.49
N PHE A 822 12.75 -25.42 -2.30
CA PHE A 822 12.57 -26.87 -2.42
C PHE A 822 13.81 -27.54 -3.01
N LEU A 823 14.38 -27.01 -4.10
CA LEU A 823 15.62 -27.50 -4.71
C LEU A 823 16.80 -27.44 -3.74
N SER A 824 16.93 -26.33 -3.00
CA SER A 824 17.90 -26.19 -1.90
C SER A 824 17.68 -27.26 -0.83
N THR A 825 16.42 -27.64 -0.56
CA THR A 825 16.07 -28.73 0.38
C THR A 825 16.65 -30.08 -0.04
N PHE A 826 16.67 -30.37 -1.33
CA PHE A 826 17.30 -31.57 -1.89
C PHE A 826 18.80 -31.41 -2.19
N LYS A 827 19.44 -30.35 -1.67
CA LYS A 827 20.86 -30.03 -1.91
C LYS A 827 21.21 -29.87 -3.40
N VAL A 828 20.24 -29.51 -4.24
CA VAL A 828 20.48 -29.21 -5.65
C VAL A 828 21.11 -27.83 -5.71
N GLN A 829 22.36 -27.77 -6.15
CA GLN A 829 23.09 -26.51 -6.35
C GLN A 829 22.81 -25.95 -7.75
N PRO A 830 22.79 -24.62 -7.90
CA PRO A 830 22.73 -24.02 -9.22
C PRO A 830 23.98 -24.34 -10.03
N PRO A 831 23.85 -24.61 -11.35
CA PRO A 831 24.94 -25.20 -12.13
C PRO A 831 26.05 -24.23 -12.50
N ILE A 832 25.78 -22.92 -12.57
CA ILE A 832 26.74 -21.92 -13.07
C ILE A 832 27.00 -20.91 -11.95
N CYS A 833 28.27 -20.55 -11.70
CA CYS A 833 28.62 -19.36 -10.93
C CYS A 833 29.12 -18.28 -11.89
N MET A 834 28.35 -17.19 -12.03
CA MET A 834 28.79 -16.00 -12.77
C MET A 834 29.42 -14.99 -11.80
N LYS A 835 30.72 -14.77 -11.88
CA LYS A 835 31.46 -13.85 -10.99
C LYS A 835 32.15 -12.74 -11.76
N PHE A 836 32.13 -11.54 -11.22
CA PHE A 836 32.76 -10.36 -11.85
C PHE A 836 34.06 -10.02 -11.13
N LEU A 837 35.17 -10.13 -11.86
CA LEU A 837 36.53 -9.97 -11.34
C LEU A 837 37.23 -8.76 -11.96
N SER A 838 38.15 -8.16 -11.20
CA SER A 838 39.08 -7.17 -11.78
C SER A 838 40.10 -7.84 -12.69
N SER A 839 40.70 -7.10 -13.62
CA SER A 839 41.75 -7.61 -14.53
C SER A 839 42.85 -8.36 -13.77
N TYR A 840 43.33 -7.80 -12.65
CA TYR A 840 44.31 -8.45 -11.77
C TYR A 840 43.84 -9.81 -11.23
N GLN A 841 42.59 -9.89 -10.78
CA GLN A 841 42.03 -11.15 -10.26
C GLN A 841 41.80 -12.16 -11.38
N THR A 842 41.42 -11.69 -12.58
CA THR A 842 41.31 -12.54 -13.78
C THR A 842 42.66 -13.10 -14.16
N ASP A 843 43.72 -12.28 -14.16
CA ASP A 843 45.09 -12.72 -14.46
C ASP A 843 45.58 -13.77 -13.45
N GLN A 844 45.33 -13.55 -12.15
CA GLN A 844 45.63 -14.56 -11.11
C GLN A 844 44.82 -15.85 -11.28
N MET A 845 43.54 -15.74 -11.64
CA MET A 845 42.70 -16.92 -11.87
C MET A 845 43.18 -17.69 -13.09
N GLN A 846 43.57 -17.02 -14.18
CA GLN A 846 44.15 -17.64 -15.37
C GLN A 846 45.46 -18.36 -15.07
N GLN A 847 46.32 -17.79 -14.23
CA GLN A 847 47.58 -18.40 -13.78
C GLN A 847 47.38 -19.66 -12.91
N HIS A 848 46.20 -19.89 -12.34
CA HIS A 848 45.91 -21.05 -11.49
C HIS A 848 44.92 -22.06 -12.08
N PHE A 849 44.10 -21.66 -13.07
CA PHE A 849 43.08 -22.52 -13.67
C PHE A 849 43.37 -23.02 -15.08
N ILE A 850 44.36 -22.45 -15.78
CA ILE A 850 44.85 -23.06 -17.02
C ILE A 850 45.88 -24.11 -16.58
N PRO A 851 45.62 -25.43 -16.70
CA PRO A 851 46.70 -26.39 -16.58
C PRO A 851 47.72 -26.03 -17.66
N ASP A 852 48.97 -25.81 -17.26
CA ASP A 852 50.10 -25.67 -18.18
C ASP A 852 50.01 -26.79 -19.23
N SER A 853 49.55 -26.42 -20.43
CA SER A 853 49.45 -27.31 -21.59
C SER A 853 50.83 -27.73 -22.11
N THR A 854 51.89 -27.30 -21.41
CA THR A 854 53.30 -27.61 -21.65
C THR A 854 53.79 -28.87 -20.92
N THR A 855 52.98 -29.52 -20.08
CA THR A 855 53.35 -30.79 -19.40
C THR A 855 52.74 -32.06 -20.01
N ARG A 856 52.60 -32.08 -21.34
CA ARG A 856 52.51 -33.33 -22.12
C ARG A 856 53.35 -33.21 -23.39
N ARG A 857 54.64 -33.53 -23.27
CA ARG A 857 55.44 -34.12 -24.35
C ARG A 857 56.28 -35.23 -23.77
#